data_AF-A0A926DPT0-F1
#
_entry.id   AF-A0A926DPT0-F1
#
_cell.length_a   1.000
_cell.length_b   1.000
_cell.length_c   1.000
_cell.angle_alpha   90.00
_cell.angle_beta   90.00
_cell.angle_gamma   90.00
#
_symmetry.space_group_name_H-M   'P 1'
#
loop_
_entity.id
_entity.type
_entity.pdbx_description
1 polymer ?
#
loop_
_entity_poly.entity_id
_entity_poly.type
_entity_poly.pdbx_seq_one_letter_code
_entity_poly.pdbx_strand_id
1 'polypeptide(L)'
;MKKFVCLLIAAILILPAFSHTCETKAAAAAKESVPSKYDGDAFCFSFENESDFNDENLPIATSYDNRAEEKEFVPGAGGSAAALHVRAESAATINGIVNNGVKNLNLVPGRTYRLSAWVKLIANEIYKVAPNFNFFIMNNGTPLYEDEACTIPVQTVSGYYNLVKITGAEIGFKKEDGTISGDWKLAETTFTMPGKLGKYFVKKTEPVSCSMFLRIGSNEHSIKTLSDYTDEFIASITDSEGNIDENGFYSDYAIDDWSLTPFVEKAGEVKDASVTNDFESSSWAAASGVRWTSTASKAEIETIANDAAPSQSSTHALKLTYNGNPNGYMELSAHLDQNTSIIHNRAYKISFWAKASDALVSYFEEKPFYFKMIPERPSENRLERSKHKWADTILKKKLSQNYEKFEIIWYEPNETMLGRDTENDASVRLDFRINGIPAALKDETINGQKMTYAYSYEDPSGNTVYAGFEDFQVWFDDISIEPMELVLNGDLSMKSPQDINTLSTWDSTCFAPGENNLLPNIFGAGTIVQDETFAQTSGVPCSNVLKLSQEDGRPGQSVEVQNKTYYKISFWARADSPDSVGQSLSPMFDRSITGPVRNSDVTEINTEGRFGYGSLTGETGDIPYYMYQGPLFTHKYTELNVNSGETLVYDDYFARMNSTDGYESQETPTAWNYQFYNGSGWVSSNADEVPSTSQNMQLTDEWKKYECVYRWDYEGDHYRLPKFKIAASGPADFRLADIQIQRLNKLDDEIKIDNLHAEDTGASLYVGNYFSIYYDFETVNEGVKEGNSILKFLSGDENGNYAVIGMTYCKGDSKTLLRIPDMLLGSRPGIEIIPKSKAGETGAVYRVQFEQIVAGKVLPSLSIKGADAEYEIESVFAPNFTQPKVDVCLAFYSSENQLLKTVYIPVETQTAANVLHGAAPLDGAAKVKLFAVESFSSMLPCCDSKTALSFPKNNAPFDGQEQITVAFLGGSPMCGKGLYAPETASYSAFISEYFQDTYYNKTIQIVQSAKDGSTTADGLLRTADVAARQPDVVFIDFSADDGGLDMRSELREMVNLLCAGEKIPYIIFLYAADRGYTNLSRYHSLVAEEFSIPQIDLSGALRTHLNGSDAVSEGYLYDEIHPSAEGHIVYADTIIRALETGNYYCKPKTN
;
A
#
# COMPACT_ATOMS: atom_id res chain seq x y z
N MET A 1 -35.21 -30.53 -35.14
CA MET A 1 -34.59 -30.13 -33.86
C MET A 1 -33.49 -31.09 -33.40
N LYS A 2 -33.76 -32.38 -33.06
CA LYS A 2 -32.73 -33.34 -32.60
C LYS A 2 -31.45 -33.43 -33.48
N LYS A 3 -31.58 -33.50 -34.82
CA LYS A 3 -30.42 -33.52 -35.75
C LYS A 3 -29.64 -32.20 -35.81
N PHE A 4 -30.29 -31.06 -35.60
CA PHE A 4 -29.67 -29.73 -35.65
C PHE A 4 -28.88 -29.46 -34.36
N VAL A 5 -29.41 -29.89 -33.21
CA VAL A 5 -28.74 -29.82 -31.91
C VAL A 5 -27.59 -30.83 -31.81
N CYS A 6 -27.73 -32.04 -32.37
CA CYS A 6 -26.58 -32.96 -32.50
C CYS A 6 -25.48 -32.39 -33.41
N LEU A 7 -25.84 -31.66 -34.48
CA LEU A 7 -24.87 -30.96 -35.33
C LEU A 7 -24.21 -29.77 -34.59
N LEU A 8 -24.94 -29.07 -33.73
CA LEU A 8 -24.40 -27.98 -32.89
C LEU A 8 -23.48 -28.50 -31.78
N ILE A 9 -23.83 -29.61 -31.12
CA ILE A 9 -22.97 -30.26 -30.13
C ILE A 9 -21.74 -30.91 -30.80
N ALA A 10 -21.90 -31.47 -32.00
CA ALA A 10 -20.75 -31.87 -32.82
C ALA A 10 -19.91 -30.65 -33.24
N ALA A 11 -20.51 -29.50 -33.58
CA ALA A 11 -19.77 -28.28 -33.86
C ALA A 11 -19.01 -27.75 -32.63
N ILE A 12 -19.58 -27.89 -31.42
CA ILE A 12 -18.90 -27.62 -30.13
C ILE A 12 -17.70 -28.57 -29.93
N LEU A 13 -17.77 -29.81 -30.43
CA LEU A 13 -16.69 -30.80 -30.36
C LEU A 13 -15.67 -30.73 -31.51
N ILE A 14 -15.98 -30.08 -32.64
CA ILE A 14 -15.07 -29.89 -33.77
C ILE A 14 -14.42 -28.48 -33.76
N LEU A 15 -14.88 -27.54 -32.92
CA LEU A 15 -14.17 -26.28 -32.69
C LEU A 15 -12.72 -26.44 -32.16
N PRO A 16 -12.34 -27.48 -31.39
CA PRO A 16 -10.93 -27.80 -31.14
C PRO A 16 -10.21 -28.38 -32.37
N ALA A 17 -10.91 -28.97 -33.35
CA ALA A 17 -10.32 -29.62 -34.52
C ALA A 17 -10.26 -28.74 -35.79
N PHE A 18 -11.13 -27.72 -35.93
CA PHE A 18 -11.05 -26.68 -36.95
C PHE A 18 -10.06 -25.55 -36.60
N SER A 19 -9.49 -25.58 -35.39
CA SER A 19 -8.42 -24.68 -34.95
C SER A 19 -7.10 -24.88 -35.73
N HIS A 20 -6.90 -26.02 -36.39
CA HIS A 20 -5.65 -26.31 -37.11
C HIS A 20 -5.54 -25.76 -38.54
N THR A 21 -6.57 -25.11 -39.09
CA THR A 21 -6.49 -24.58 -40.47
C THR A 21 -6.94 -23.13 -40.65
N CYS A 22 -7.39 -22.44 -39.59
CA CYS A 22 -7.62 -20.99 -39.61
C CYS A 22 -6.53 -20.22 -38.83
N GLU A 23 -5.36 -20.85 -38.69
CA GLU A 23 -4.22 -20.41 -37.88
C GLU A 23 -3.36 -19.29 -38.51
N THR A 24 -3.69 -18.75 -39.69
CA THR A 24 -2.66 -17.99 -40.45
C THR A 24 -2.67 -16.47 -40.38
N LYS A 25 -3.57 -15.75 -39.67
CA LYS A 25 -3.43 -14.27 -39.59
C LYS A 25 -3.79 -13.54 -38.29
N ALA A 26 -4.45 -14.17 -37.31
CA ALA A 26 -4.81 -13.48 -36.05
C ALA A 26 -4.21 -14.11 -34.78
N ALA A 27 -3.70 -15.34 -34.84
CA ALA A 27 -3.08 -16.04 -33.70
C ALA A 27 -1.55 -16.03 -33.71
N ALA A 28 -0.91 -15.35 -34.67
CA ALA A 28 0.54 -15.26 -34.74
C ALA A 28 1.17 -14.28 -33.73
N ALA A 29 0.37 -13.53 -32.95
CA ALA A 29 0.87 -12.59 -31.94
C ALA A 29 0.74 -13.09 -30.49
N ALA A 30 -0.02 -14.16 -30.21
CA ALA A 30 -0.26 -14.66 -28.84
C ALA A 30 0.47 -15.98 -28.53
N LYS A 31 1.60 -16.22 -29.22
CA LYS A 31 2.53 -17.31 -28.90
C LYS A 31 3.80 -16.73 -28.27
N GLU A 32 3.63 -16.03 -27.16
CA GLU A 32 4.68 -15.81 -26.18
C GLU A 32 4.12 -16.16 -24.78
N SER A 33 4.89 -16.96 -24.06
CA SER A 33 4.80 -17.28 -22.63
C SER A 33 4.05 -16.25 -21.78
N VAL A 34 3.09 -16.71 -20.96
CA VAL A 34 2.64 -15.97 -19.76
C VAL A 34 3.91 -15.61 -18.95
N PRO A 35 4.28 -14.32 -18.77
CA PRO A 35 5.54 -13.94 -18.13
C PRO A 35 5.51 -14.10 -16.60
N SER A 36 6.70 -14.28 -16.02
CA SER A 36 7.00 -14.68 -14.64
C SER A 36 6.41 -13.80 -13.54
N LYS A 37 6.06 -14.40 -12.39
CA LYS A 37 5.60 -13.80 -11.10
C LYS A 37 6.58 -12.80 -10.47
N TYR A 38 7.70 -12.60 -11.15
CA TYR A 38 8.91 -11.97 -10.72
C TYR A 38 9.52 -11.28 -11.94
N ASP A 39 9.88 -10.00 -11.82
CA ASP A 39 10.37 -9.15 -12.91
C ASP A 39 11.69 -8.45 -12.56
N GLY A 40 12.52 -9.08 -11.73
CA GLY A 40 13.78 -8.49 -11.28
C GLY A 40 13.62 -7.55 -10.09
N ASP A 41 12.91 -6.43 -10.25
CA ASP A 41 12.72 -5.38 -9.23
C ASP A 41 11.31 -5.35 -8.62
N ALA A 42 10.45 -6.30 -9.00
CA ALA A 42 9.09 -6.47 -8.51
C ALA A 42 8.73 -7.96 -8.39
N PHE A 43 7.81 -8.30 -7.48
CA PHE A 43 7.20 -9.63 -7.39
C PHE A 43 5.78 -9.56 -6.82
N CYS A 44 5.00 -10.59 -7.08
CA CYS A 44 3.76 -10.88 -6.35
C CYS A 44 3.59 -12.39 -6.24
N PHE A 45 3.47 -12.88 -5.02
CA PHE A 45 3.08 -14.25 -4.71
C PHE A 45 1.67 -14.21 -4.12
N SER A 46 0.69 -14.55 -4.94
CA SER A 46 -0.73 -14.62 -4.54
C SER A 46 -1.07 -15.89 -3.78
N PHE A 47 -0.17 -16.89 -3.82
CA PHE A 47 -0.35 -18.20 -3.20
C PHE A 47 -1.56 -19.03 -3.69
N GLU A 48 -2.34 -18.49 -4.63
CA GLU A 48 -3.43 -19.18 -5.32
C GLU A 48 -3.03 -20.45 -6.08
N ASN A 49 -1.74 -20.62 -6.38
CA ASN A 49 -1.22 -21.77 -7.12
C ASN A 49 0.00 -22.35 -6.42
N GLU A 50 0.10 -23.68 -6.37
CA GLU A 50 1.26 -24.39 -5.79
C GLU A 50 2.60 -23.96 -6.38
N SER A 51 2.60 -23.54 -7.65
CA SER A 51 3.78 -23.00 -8.32
C SER A 51 4.33 -21.72 -7.69
N ASP A 52 3.58 -20.98 -6.86
CA ASP A 52 4.08 -19.82 -6.09
C ASP A 52 5.01 -20.30 -4.96
N PHE A 53 4.63 -21.41 -4.30
CA PHE A 53 5.39 -22.03 -3.22
C PHE A 53 6.65 -22.74 -3.70
N ASN A 54 6.67 -23.15 -4.97
CA ASN A 54 7.77 -23.83 -5.63
C ASN A 54 8.57 -22.91 -6.58
N ASP A 55 8.30 -21.60 -6.56
CA ASP A 55 9.04 -20.64 -7.37
C ASP A 55 10.52 -20.60 -6.92
N GLU A 56 11.44 -20.70 -7.87
CA GLU A 56 12.88 -20.68 -7.59
C GLU A 56 13.33 -19.37 -6.91
N ASN A 57 12.58 -18.28 -7.10
CA ASN A 57 12.80 -16.99 -6.48
C ASN A 57 12.13 -16.85 -5.12
N LEU A 58 11.32 -17.82 -4.67
CA LEU A 58 10.80 -17.90 -3.29
C LEU A 58 11.28 -19.18 -2.59
N PRO A 59 12.60 -19.35 -2.36
CA PRO A 59 13.12 -20.48 -1.62
C PRO A 59 12.89 -20.27 -0.13
N ILE A 60 11.65 -20.45 0.31
CA ILE A 60 11.33 -20.66 1.72
C ILE A 60 11.80 -22.08 2.04
N ALA A 61 13.09 -22.19 2.35
CA ALA A 61 13.74 -23.43 2.72
C ALA A 61 13.73 -23.60 4.24
N THR A 62 13.37 -24.80 4.66
CA THR A 62 13.67 -25.43 5.95
C THR A 62 15.19 -25.61 6.10
N SER A 63 15.95 -24.53 6.29
CA SER A 63 17.42 -24.65 6.40
C SER A 63 17.89 -24.77 7.85
N TYR A 64 18.43 -25.96 8.15
CA TYR A 64 19.49 -26.40 9.10
C TYR A 64 19.58 -25.89 10.55
N ASP A 65 19.03 -24.72 10.91
CA ASP A 65 19.22 -24.11 12.23
C ASP A 65 17.97 -23.35 12.72
N ASN A 66 16.79 -23.54 12.13
CA ASN A 66 15.52 -23.10 12.71
C ASN A 66 14.46 -24.16 12.41
N ARG A 67 13.62 -24.51 13.39
CA ARG A 67 12.39 -25.25 13.13
C ARG A 67 11.36 -24.26 12.57
N ALA A 68 11.56 -23.88 11.31
CA ALA A 68 10.46 -23.36 10.51
C ALA A 68 9.69 -24.60 10.04
N GLU A 69 8.80 -25.10 10.87
CA GLU A 69 7.99 -26.27 10.53
C GLU A 69 6.87 -25.82 9.58
N GLU A 70 6.82 -26.50 8.44
CA GLU A 70 5.68 -26.64 7.53
C GLU A 70 5.31 -25.45 6.63
N LYS A 71 5.51 -25.63 5.31
CA LYS A 71 4.74 -24.92 4.29
C LYS A 71 3.35 -25.53 4.29
N GLU A 72 2.45 -25.01 5.11
CA GLU A 72 1.07 -25.49 5.17
C GLU A 72 0.12 -24.54 4.44
N PHE A 73 -0.82 -25.16 3.73
CA PHE A 73 -1.92 -24.45 3.10
C PHE A 73 -2.91 -24.05 4.19
N VAL A 74 -2.96 -22.77 4.53
CA VAL A 74 -4.08 -22.22 5.32
C VAL A 74 -5.02 -21.46 4.40
N PRO A 75 -6.34 -21.43 4.68
CA PRO A 75 -7.27 -20.60 3.94
C PRO A 75 -6.80 -19.15 3.94
N GLY A 76 -6.56 -18.61 2.75
CA GLY A 76 -5.99 -17.28 2.63
C GLY A 76 -7.01 -16.16 2.84
N ALA A 77 -6.59 -14.92 2.65
CA ALA A 77 -7.42 -13.74 2.88
C ALA A 77 -8.55 -13.62 1.84
N GLY A 78 -9.75 -13.22 2.27
CA GLY A 78 -10.84 -12.88 1.34
C GLY A 78 -11.38 -14.05 0.48
N GLY A 79 -11.09 -15.31 0.85
CA GLY A 79 -11.51 -16.50 0.11
C GLY A 79 -10.51 -16.98 -0.96
N SER A 80 -9.27 -16.50 -0.89
CA SER A 80 -8.13 -17.01 -1.66
C SER A 80 -7.85 -18.49 -1.33
N ALA A 81 -7.38 -19.24 -2.34
CA ALA A 81 -7.26 -20.70 -2.28
C ALA A 81 -6.24 -21.16 -1.23
N ALA A 82 -5.23 -20.34 -0.94
CA ALA A 82 -4.19 -20.64 0.02
C ALA A 82 -3.41 -19.40 0.43
N ALA A 83 -2.76 -19.46 1.58
CA ALA A 83 -1.75 -18.52 2.00
C ALA A 83 -0.50 -19.24 2.49
N LEU A 84 0.63 -18.54 2.51
CA LEU A 84 1.86 -19.04 3.09
C LEU A 84 1.80 -18.96 4.62
N HIS A 85 1.62 -20.11 5.26
CA HIS A 85 1.80 -20.26 6.70
C HIS A 85 3.29 -20.37 7.06
N VAL A 86 3.68 -19.68 8.13
CA VAL A 86 5.04 -19.67 8.67
C VAL A 86 4.96 -19.76 10.20
N ARG A 87 5.40 -20.91 10.72
CA ARG A 87 5.70 -21.09 12.13
C ARG A 87 7.20 -21.05 12.34
N ALA A 88 7.69 -20.26 13.29
CA ALA A 88 9.11 -20.17 13.61
C ALA A 88 9.32 -20.38 15.11
N GLU A 89 10.09 -21.40 15.48
CA GLU A 89 10.37 -21.75 16.87
C GLU A 89 11.81 -21.39 17.26
N SER A 90 12.00 -21.00 18.51
CA SER A 90 13.31 -20.76 19.09
C SER A 90 13.94 -22.06 19.59
N ALA A 91 15.27 -22.13 19.67
CA ALA A 91 15.96 -23.22 20.34
C ALA A 91 17.17 -22.71 21.14
N ALA A 92 17.87 -23.59 21.87
CA ALA A 92 18.96 -23.23 22.78
C ALA A 92 20.07 -22.34 22.14
N THR A 93 20.38 -22.52 20.85
CA THR A 93 21.46 -21.78 20.15
C THR A 93 20.98 -20.74 19.14
N ILE A 94 19.66 -20.58 18.96
CA ILE A 94 19.06 -19.85 17.83
C ILE A 94 17.84 -19.03 18.30
N ASN A 95 17.66 -17.84 17.71
CA ASN A 95 16.67 -16.85 18.16
C ASN A 95 15.28 -17.00 17.53
N GLY A 96 14.98 -18.14 16.86
CA GLY A 96 13.68 -18.43 16.26
C GLY A 96 13.28 -17.46 15.16
N ILE A 97 14.20 -17.17 14.23
CA ILE A 97 14.03 -16.13 13.20
C ILE A 97 14.11 -16.69 11.78
N VAL A 98 13.21 -16.26 10.90
CA VAL A 98 13.22 -16.64 9.48
C VAL A 98 14.22 -15.76 8.72
N ASN A 99 15.10 -16.40 7.94
CA ASN A 99 16.18 -15.76 7.16
C ASN A 99 16.09 -16.03 5.66
N ASN A 100 15.02 -16.70 5.22
CA ASN A 100 14.78 -17.08 3.84
C ASN A 100 13.45 -16.47 3.37
N GLY A 101 13.38 -16.09 2.10
CA GLY A 101 12.21 -15.46 1.49
C GLY A 101 12.49 -15.23 0.00
N VAL A 102 11.99 -14.15 -0.57
CA VAL A 102 12.20 -13.83 -2.00
C VAL A 102 13.68 -13.56 -2.28
N LYS A 103 14.23 -14.15 -3.35
CA LYS A 103 15.62 -13.98 -3.81
C LYS A 103 15.69 -13.31 -5.17
N ASN A 104 16.91 -13.03 -5.59
CA ASN A 104 17.30 -12.40 -6.86
C ASN A 104 16.83 -10.96 -7.05
N LEU A 105 16.16 -10.32 -6.09
CA LEU A 105 15.61 -8.97 -6.21
C LEU A 105 16.68 -7.94 -6.58
N ASN A 106 16.48 -7.18 -7.64
CA ASN A 106 17.40 -6.17 -8.12
C ASN A 106 16.85 -4.77 -7.80
N LEU A 107 17.01 -4.35 -6.55
CA LEU A 107 16.47 -3.07 -6.07
C LEU A 107 17.44 -1.93 -6.37
N VAL A 108 16.92 -0.81 -6.86
CA VAL A 108 17.74 0.35 -7.24
C VAL A 108 17.78 1.34 -6.07
N PRO A 109 18.95 1.68 -5.51
CA PRO A 109 19.04 2.69 -4.47
C PRO A 109 18.44 4.03 -4.91
N GLY A 110 17.76 4.72 -4.00
CA GLY A 110 17.02 5.95 -4.29
C GLY A 110 15.64 5.77 -4.93
N ARG A 111 15.27 4.55 -5.36
CA ARG A 111 13.91 4.24 -5.84
C ARG A 111 13.01 3.82 -4.67
N THR A 112 11.77 4.32 -4.65
CA THR A 112 10.74 3.93 -3.68
C THR A 112 9.99 2.70 -4.16
N TYR A 113 9.63 1.82 -3.24
CA TYR A 113 8.89 0.58 -3.48
C TYR A 113 7.72 0.47 -2.50
N ARG A 114 6.61 -0.11 -2.95
CA ARG A 114 5.45 -0.46 -2.12
C ARG A 114 5.53 -1.94 -1.81
N LEU A 115 5.47 -2.25 -0.53
CA LEU A 115 5.45 -3.58 0.03
C LEU A 115 4.05 -3.80 0.62
N SER A 116 3.37 -4.86 0.20
CA SER A 116 2.02 -5.18 0.66
C SER A 116 1.88 -6.68 0.84
N ALA A 117 1.19 -7.08 1.90
CA ALA A 117 0.81 -8.46 2.14
C ALA A 117 -0.40 -8.52 3.07
N TRP A 118 -1.34 -9.43 2.81
CA TRP A 118 -2.29 -9.83 3.82
C TRP A 118 -1.59 -10.70 4.85
N VAL A 119 -1.87 -10.45 6.13
CA VAL A 119 -1.21 -11.12 7.24
C VAL A 119 -2.21 -11.55 8.29
N LYS A 120 -1.96 -12.70 8.91
CA LYS A 120 -2.79 -13.26 9.96
C LYS A 120 -1.92 -13.85 11.06
N LEU A 121 -2.26 -13.60 12.32
CA LEU A 121 -1.65 -14.26 13.46
C LEU A 121 -2.45 -15.53 13.75
N ILE A 122 -1.81 -16.69 13.61
CA ILE A 122 -2.46 -18.00 13.77
C ILE A 122 -2.61 -18.33 15.26
N ALA A 123 -1.58 -18.06 16.06
CA ALA A 123 -1.63 -18.16 17.51
C ALA A 123 -1.75 -16.76 18.14
N ASN A 124 -2.85 -16.05 17.89
CA ASN A 124 -3.01 -14.66 18.33
C ASN A 124 -3.09 -14.53 19.87
N GLU A 125 -3.56 -15.57 20.56
CA GLU A 125 -3.79 -15.65 22.00
C GLU A 125 -2.51 -15.67 22.85
N ILE A 126 -1.36 -16.03 22.26
CA ILE A 126 -0.09 -16.07 23.00
C ILE A 126 0.52 -14.67 23.16
N TYR A 127 0.07 -13.70 22.36
CA TYR A 127 0.64 -12.36 22.32
C TYR A 127 -0.05 -11.40 23.28
N LYS A 128 0.76 -10.70 24.08
CA LYS A 128 0.35 -9.60 24.97
C LYS A 128 0.33 -8.26 24.25
N VAL A 129 1.14 -8.13 23.20
CA VAL A 129 1.28 -6.92 22.38
C VAL A 129 1.21 -7.35 20.92
N ALA A 130 0.55 -6.56 20.07
CA ALA A 130 0.51 -6.82 18.63
C ALA A 130 1.94 -6.83 18.06
N PRO A 131 2.41 -7.95 17.49
CA PRO A 131 3.80 -8.05 17.05
C PRO A 131 4.04 -7.26 15.77
N ASN A 132 5.27 -6.75 15.59
CA ASN A 132 5.66 -6.04 14.36
C ASN A 132 6.03 -7.03 13.25
N PHE A 133 5.80 -6.63 12.01
CA PHE A 133 6.23 -7.33 10.80
C PHE A 133 7.48 -6.64 10.26
N ASN A 134 8.62 -7.33 10.36
CA ASN A 134 9.96 -6.80 10.10
C ASN A 134 10.53 -7.43 8.82
N PHE A 135 10.49 -6.71 7.71
CA PHE A 135 10.99 -7.16 6.42
C PHE A 135 12.46 -6.76 6.25
N PHE A 136 13.33 -7.77 6.12
CA PHE A 136 14.75 -7.60 5.88
C PHE A 136 15.03 -7.64 4.39
N ILE A 137 15.81 -6.69 3.90
CA ILE A 137 16.30 -6.58 2.53
C ILE A 137 17.81 -6.76 2.56
N MET A 138 18.28 -7.98 2.32
CA MET A 138 19.67 -8.38 2.53
C MET A 138 20.44 -8.44 1.22
N ASN A 139 21.63 -7.84 1.17
CA ASN A 139 22.51 -7.87 0.00
C ASN A 139 23.03 -9.29 -0.30
N ASN A 140 22.89 -9.71 -1.56
CA ASN A 140 23.32 -11.01 -2.09
C ASN A 140 24.52 -10.89 -3.02
N GLY A 141 25.62 -10.33 -2.51
CA GLY A 141 26.90 -10.34 -3.22
C GLY A 141 27.15 -9.17 -4.17
N THR A 142 26.27 -8.15 -4.18
CA THR A 142 26.61 -6.85 -4.78
C THR A 142 27.84 -6.28 -4.07
N PRO A 143 28.88 -5.82 -4.80
CA PRO A 143 30.05 -5.20 -4.20
C PRO A 143 29.67 -4.03 -3.27
N LEU A 144 30.25 -4.05 -2.08
CA LEU A 144 30.09 -3.00 -1.07
C LEU A 144 31.35 -2.14 -1.01
N TYR A 145 31.19 -0.89 -0.59
CA TYR A 145 32.28 0.08 -0.52
C TYR A 145 32.41 0.69 0.88
N GLU A 146 33.63 1.00 1.29
CA GLU A 146 33.91 1.66 2.58
C GLU A 146 33.47 3.13 2.59
N ASP A 147 33.42 3.75 1.40
CA ASP A 147 33.13 5.16 1.19
C ASP A 147 31.88 5.38 0.32
N GLU A 148 31.18 6.48 0.56
CA GLU A 148 29.94 6.84 -0.16
C GLU A 148 30.15 7.05 -1.67
N ALA A 149 31.34 7.50 -2.06
CA ALA A 149 31.71 7.66 -3.47
C ALA A 149 31.94 6.30 -4.18
N CYS A 150 31.88 5.19 -3.44
CA CYS A 150 32.06 3.84 -3.93
C CYS A 150 33.41 3.63 -4.65
N THR A 151 34.49 4.13 -4.05
CA THR A 151 35.84 4.08 -4.64
C THR A 151 36.74 3.01 -4.02
N ILE A 152 36.46 2.59 -2.78
CA ILE A 152 37.22 1.60 -2.02
C ILE A 152 36.36 0.35 -1.87
N PRO A 153 36.48 -0.64 -2.78
CA PRO A 153 35.71 -1.87 -2.70
C PRO A 153 36.17 -2.68 -1.49
N VAL A 154 35.20 -3.16 -0.72
CA VAL A 154 35.44 -4.12 0.36
C VAL A 154 35.55 -5.51 -0.24
N GLN A 155 36.49 -6.34 0.24
CA GLN A 155 36.45 -7.77 -0.10
C GLN A 155 35.13 -8.37 0.42
N THR A 156 34.35 -8.91 -0.49
CA THR A 156 32.93 -9.29 -0.37
C THR A 156 32.51 -9.70 1.05
N VAL A 157 31.59 -8.94 1.64
CA VAL A 157 30.92 -9.27 2.91
C VAL A 157 29.42 -9.46 2.64
N SER A 158 28.95 -10.69 2.72
CA SER A 158 27.51 -11.02 2.70
C SER A 158 26.84 -10.64 4.03
N GLY A 159 25.55 -10.31 4.02
CA GLY A 159 24.73 -10.17 5.24
C GLY A 159 24.41 -8.75 5.71
N TYR A 160 24.80 -7.71 4.97
CA TYR A 160 24.33 -6.34 5.24
C TYR A 160 22.92 -6.15 4.67
N TYR A 161 22.04 -5.49 5.44
CA TYR A 161 20.62 -5.38 5.12
C TYR A 161 20.05 -3.97 5.37
N ASN A 162 18.90 -3.71 4.76
CA ASN A 162 17.96 -2.67 5.15
C ASN A 162 16.73 -3.31 5.82
N LEU A 163 16.12 -2.61 6.79
CA LEU A 163 14.93 -3.10 7.48
C LEU A 163 13.73 -2.20 7.16
N VAL A 164 12.63 -2.82 6.76
CA VAL A 164 11.32 -2.18 6.60
C VAL A 164 10.38 -2.76 7.66
N LYS A 165 9.88 -1.92 8.56
CA LYS A 165 9.06 -2.34 9.71
C LYS A 165 7.64 -1.81 9.55
N ILE A 166 6.66 -2.69 9.75
CA ILE A 166 5.25 -2.35 9.90
C ILE A 166 4.82 -2.79 11.29
N THR A 167 4.39 -1.85 12.13
CA THR A 167 4.06 -2.15 13.52
C THR A 167 2.72 -2.87 13.64
N GLY A 168 2.57 -3.72 14.66
CA GLY A 168 1.29 -4.42 14.90
C GLY A 168 0.12 -3.46 15.20
N ALA A 169 0.42 -2.23 15.65
CA ALA A 169 -0.54 -1.16 15.81
C ALA A 169 -1.01 -0.60 14.46
N GLU A 170 -0.10 -0.35 13.51
CA GLU A 170 -0.42 0.11 12.15
C GLU A 170 -1.26 -0.91 11.37
N ILE A 171 -1.03 -2.22 11.60
CA ILE A 171 -1.79 -3.31 10.96
C ILE A 171 -3.21 -3.47 11.58
N GLY A 172 -3.44 -2.92 12.78
CA GLY A 172 -4.75 -2.98 13.44
C GLY A 172 -5.09 -4.35 14.04
N PHE A 173 -4.09 -5.07 14.55
CA PHE A 173 -4.32 -6.36 15.23
C PHE A 173 -4.91 -6.20 16.64
N LYS A 174 -4.74 -5.05 17.30
CA LYS A 174 -5.24 -4.84 18.67
C LYS A 174 -6.71 -4.41 18.63
N LYS A 175 -7.58 -5.16 19.32
CA LYS A 175 -9.01 -4.85 19.49
C LYS A 175 -9.21 -3.80 20.58
N GLU A 176 -10.39 -3.18 20.60
CA GLU A 176 -10.76 -2.15 21.61
C GLU A 176 -10.72 -2.68 23.04
N ASP A 177 -10.99 -3.97 23.25
CA ASP A 177 -10.93 -4.64 24.56
C ASP A 177 -9.49 -4.98 25.01
N GLY A 178 -8.49 -4.67 24.19
CA GLY A 178 -7.08 -4.93 24.45
C GLY A 178 -6.58 -6.30 23.99
N THR A 179 -7.44 -7.19 23.49
CA THR A 179 -7.04 -8.51 22.95
C THR A 179 -6.47 -8.40 21.53
N ILE A 180 -5.75 -9.43 21.09
CA ILE A 180 -5.15 -9.50 19.75
C ILE A 180 -6.08 -10.28 18.80
N SER A 181 -6.38 -9.72 17.64
CA SER A 181 -7.16 -10.34 16.56
C SER A 181 -6.30 -11.36 15.79
N GLY A 182 -6.91 -12.51 15.49
CA GLY A 182 -6.40 -13.50 14.53
C GLY A 182 -7.09 -13.41 13.15
N ASP A 183 -7.75 -12.29 12.85
CA ASP A 183 -8.36 -12.06 11.54
C ASP A 183 -7.28 -11.65 10.53
N TRP A 184 -7.54 -11.86 9.24
CA TRP A 184 -6.71 -11.33 8.17
C TRP A 184 -6.69 -9.79 8.21
N LYS A 185 -5.49 -9.21 8.13
CA LYS A 185 -5.25 -7.76 8.09
C LYS A 185 -4.28 -7.43 6.96
N LEU A 186 -4.47 -6.29 6.31
CA LEU A 186 -3.53 -5.83 5.29
C LEU A 186 -2.34 -5.13 5.96
N ALA A 187 -1.13 -5.63 5.73
CA ALA A 187 0.12 -4.97 6.08
C ALA A 187 0.71 -4.33 4.82
N GLU A 188 0.62 -3.00 4.72
CA GLU A 188 1.13 -2.24 3.57
C GLU A 188 2.01 -1.07 4.03
N THR A 189 3.11 -0.85 3.31
CA THR A 189 4.01 0.29 3.53
C THR A 189 4.79 0.65 2.26
N THR A 190 5.48 1.78 2.27
CA THR A 190 6.42 2.18 1.23
C THR A 190 7.81 2.41 1.82
N PHE A 191 8.86 2.15 1.03
CA PHE A 191 10.24 2.42 1.44
C PHE A 191 11.11 2.80 0.26
N THR A 192 12.06 3.71 0.46
CA THR A 192 13.11 4.02 -0.51
C THR A 192 14.33 3.15 -0.26
N MET A 193 14.81 2.44 -1.29
CA MET A 193 16.00 1.60 -1.17
C MET A 193 17.21 2.49 -0.82
N PRO A 194 17.91 2.29 0.30
CA PRO A 194 18.99 3.18 0.71
C PRO A 194 20.27 2.93 -0.11
N GLY A 195 21.07 4.00 -0.31
CA GLY A 195 22.43 3.89 -0.86
C GLY A 195 23.47 3.36 0.14
N LYS A 196 23.04 3.09 1.38
CA LYS A 196 23.86 2.62 2.49
C LYS A 196 23.20 1.40 3.13
N LEU A 197 23.95 0.31 3.26
CA LEU A 197 23.53 -0.94 3.88
C LEU A 197 24.41 -1.20 5.11
N GLY A 198 23.85 -0.97 6.31
CA GLY A 198 24.61 -0.95 7.57
C GLY A 198 25.71 0.11 7.56
N LYS A 199 26.99 -0.31 7.57
CA LYS A 199 28.13 0.62 7.57
C LYS A 199 28.77 0.83 6.18
N TYR A 200 28.32 0.11 5.16
CA TYR A 200 28.91 0.14 3.82
C TYR A 200 27.95 0.75 2.79
N PHE A 201 28.50 1.14 1.64
CA PHE A 201 27.78 1.82 0.58
C PHE A 201 27.62 0.96 -0.66
N VAL A 202 26.56 1.24 -1.41
CA VAL A 202 26.26 0.68 -2.74
C VAL A 202 26.10 1.84 -3.72
N LYS A 203 26.41 1.59 -4.99
CA LYS A 203 26.31 2.63 -6.01
C LYS A 203 24.86 3.04 -6.24
N LYS A 204 24.59 4.35 -6.20
CA LYS A 204 23.24 4.92 -6.15
C LYS A 204 22.37 4.63 -7.40
N THR A 205 22.95 4.26 -8.54
CA THR A 205 22.24 4.06 -9.80
C THR A 205 22.36 2.64 -10.36
N GLU A 206 23.03 1.74 -9.64
CA GLU A 206 23.20 0.35 -10.08
C GLU A 206 22.25 -0.54 -9.26
N PRO A 207 21.58 -1.53 -9.88
CA PRO A 207 20.73 -2.46 -9.15
C PRO A 207 21.55 -3.23 -8.11
N VAL A 208 21.02 -3.29 -6.89
CA VAL A 208 21.56 -4.09 -5.80
C VAL A 208 20.81 -5.40 -5.76
N SER A 209 21.54 -6.50 -5.98
CA SER A 209 20.98 -7.84 -5.82
C SER A 209 20.75 -8.13 -4.34
N CYS A 210 19.49 -8.44 -4.01
CA CYS A 210 18.97 -8.56 -2.67
C CYS A 210 18.13 -9.83 -2.50
N SER A 211 17.94 -10.22 -1.25
CA SER A 211 16.87 -11.09 -0.78
C SER A 211 15.93 -10.33 0.15
N MET A 212 14.65 -10.65 0.14
CA MET A 212 13.67 -10.14 1.09
C MET A 212 13.09 -11.28 1.94
N PHE A 213 13.08 -11.13 3.26
CA PHE A 213 12.47 -12.09 4.18
C PHE A 213 11.80 -11.39 5.37
N LEU A 214 10.81 -12.02 5.98
CA LEU A 214 10.01 -11.45 7.07
C LEU A 214 10.38 -12.08 8.42
N ARG A 215 10.39 -11.27 9.48
CA ARG A 215 10.45 -11.71 10.88
C ARG A 215 9.38 -11.00 11.71
N ILE A 216 8.89 -11.66 12.76
CA ILE A 216 7.79 -11.14 13.59
C ILE A 216 8.22 -10.96 15.05
N GLY A 217 7.76 -9.90 15.70
CA GLY A 217 8.02 -9.60 17.11
C GLY A 217 8.45 -8.15 17.36
N SER A 218 8.49 -7.73 18.63
CA SER A 218 8.99 -6.39 18.99
C SER A 218 10.50 -6.26 18.77
N ASN A 219 11.23 -7.37 18.92
CA ASN A 219 12.65 -7.49 18.60
C ASN A 219 12.86 -8.18 17.25
N GLU A 220 13.43 -7.44 16.30
CA GLU A 220 13.71 -7.85 14.92
C GLU A 220 14.73 -9.01 14.79
N HIS A 221 15.46 -9.33 15.85
CA HIS A 221 16.48 -10.39 15.87
C HIS A 221 16.16 -11.53 16.84
N SER A 222 15.03 -11.49 17.54
CA SER A 222 14.66 -12.56 18.49
C SER A 222 13.19 -12.57 18.85
N ILE A 223 12.58 -13.76 18.79
CA ILE A 223 11.25 -14.00 19.34
C ILE A 223 11.27 -14.28 20.85
N LYS A 224 12.45 -14.42 21.50
CA LYS A 224 12.58 -14.67 22.95
C LYS A 224 12.36 -13.42 23.80
N THR A 225 11.35 -12.61 23.47
CA THR A 225 11.09 -11.32 24.13
C THR A 225 9.89 -11.47 25.04
N LEU A 226 10.13 -11.68 26.33
CA LEU A 226 9.08 -11.96 27.34
C LEU A 226 7.93 -10.95 27.33
N SER A 227 8.20 -9.68 27.01
CA SER A 227 7.18 -8.63 26.96
C SER A 227 6.15 -8.81 25.84
N ASP A 228 6.48 -9.59 24.81
CA ASP A 228 5.61 -9.80 23.65
C ASP A 228 4.50 -10.82 23.95
N TYR A 229 4.71 -11.69 24.94
CA TYR A 229 3.85 -12.82 25.24
C TYR A 229 3.02 -12.61 26.51
N THR A 230 1.87 -13.29 26.58
CA THR A 230 1.00 -13.27 27.76
C THR A 230 1.65 -13.98 28.95
N ASP A 231 1.33 -13.54 30.16
CA ASP A 231 1.86 -14.15 31.38
C ASP A 231 1.44 -15.64 31.49
N GLU A 232 0.27 -15.98 30.95
CA GLU A 232 -0.26 -17.36 30.84
C GLU A 232 0.59 -18.22 29.90
N PHE A 233 0.98 -17.70 28.75
CA PHE A 233 1.89 -18.39 27.82
C PHE A 233 3.26 -18.61 28.47
N ILE A 234 3.83 -17.58 29.10
CA ILE A 234 5.11 -17.70 29.81
C ILE A 234 5.04 -18.77 30.90
N ALA A 235 3.95 -18.81 31.67
CA ALA A 235 3.75 -19.86 32.68
C ALA A 235 3.70 -21.27 32.05
N SER A 236 3.14 -21.41 30.85
CA SER A 236 3.04 -22.71 30.16
C SER A 236 4.38 -23.30 29.71
N ILE A 237 5.38 -22.44 29.50
CA ILE A 237 6.75 -22.83 29.10
C ILE A 237 7.75 -22.72 30.26
N THR A 238 7.29 -22.43 31.48
CA THR A 238 8.13 -22.36 32.68
C THR A 238 8.01 -23.66 33.47
N ASP A 239 9.13 -24.29 33.79
CA ASP A 239 9.17 -25.52 34.58
C ASP A 239 8.82 -25.30 36.06
N SER A 240 8.68 -26.39 36.83
CA SER A 240 8.37 -26.34 38.26
C SER A 240 9.44 -25.68 39.13
N GLU A 241 10.63 -25.42 38.58
CA GLU A 241 11.77 -24.78 39.23
C GLU A 241 11.87 -23.28 38.87
N GLY A 242 11.01 -22.80 37.97
CA GLY A 242 10.98 -21.41 37.51
C GLY A 242 11.88 -21.11 36.32
N ASN A 243 12.44 -22.14 35.66
CA ASN A 243 13.25 -21.96 34.45
C ASN A 243 12.34 -21.98 33.22
N ILE A 244 12.57 -21.04 32.30
CA ILE A 244 11.85 -20.97 31.03
C ILE A 244 12.51 -21.94 30.05
N ASP A 245 11.71 -22.82 29.44
CA ASP A 245 12.18 -23.67 28.34
C ASP A 245 12.54 -22.79 27.14
N GLU A 246 13.84 -22.70 26.86
CA GLU A 246 14.38 -21.89 25.77
C GLU A 246 13.94 -22.36 24.38
N ASN A 247 13.32 -23.55 24.27
CA ASN A 247 12.71 -24.05 23.03
C ASN A 247 11.20 -23.78 22.95
N GLY A 248 10.61 -23.15 23.98
CA GLY A 248 9.17 -22.93 24.10
C GLY A 248 8.64 -21.66 23.39
N PHE A 249 9.49 -20.72 22.98
CA PHE A 249 9.03 -19.54 22.23
C PHE A 249 8.83 -19.87 20.75
N TYR A 250 7.69 -19.44 20.21
CA TYR A 250 7.40 -19.54 18.78
C TYR A 250 6.60 -18.32 18.30
N SER A 251 6.71 -18.02 17.00
CA SER A 251 5.81 -17.13 16.27
C SER A 251 5.04 -17.92 15.22
N ASP A 252 3.74 -17.67 15.09
CA ASP A 252 2.86 -18.44 14.21
C ASP A 252 1.95 -17.49 13.43
N TYR A 253 2.17 -17.39 12.10
CA TYR A 253 1.52 -16.41 11.25
C TYR A 253 1.37 -16.89 9.81
N ALA A 254 0.42 -16.33 9.08
CA ALA A 254 0.24 -16.56 7.64
C ALA A 254 0.37 -15.26 6.85
N ILE A 255 0.88 -15.37 5.62
CA ILE A 255 1.03 -14.28 4.66
C ILE A 255 0.31 -14.67 3.37
N ASP A 256 -0.48 -13.75 2.83
CA ASP A 256 -1.14 -13.89 1.54
C ASP A 256 -0.91 -12.66 0.66
N ASP A 257 -1.03 -12.78 -0.67
CA ASP A 257 -0.75 -11.74 -1.66
C ASP A 257 0.54 -10.94 -1.40
N TRP A 258 1.63 -11.63 -1.07
CA TRP A 258 2.88 -10.96 -0.75
C TRP A 258 3.49 -10.34 -2.01
N SER A 259 3.50 -9.00 -2.04
CA SER A 259 3.91 -8.24 -3.20
C SER A 259 4.89 -7.12 -2.87
N LEU A 260 5.82 -6.91 -3.80
CA LEU A 260 6.71 -5.76 -3.84
C LEU A 260 6.64 -5.15 -5.25
N THR A 261 6.35 -3.87 -5.32
CA THR A 261 6.24 -3.15 -6.59
C THR A 261 6.98 -1.82 -6.51
N PRO A 262 7.63 -1.35 -7.60
CA PRO A 262 8.11 0.01 -7.67
C PRO A 262 6.99 0.98 -7.31
N PHE A 263 7.25 1.83 -6.33
CA PHE A 263 6.33 2.87 -5.92
C PHE A 263 6.87 4.18 -6.43
N VAL A 264 6.18 4.72 -7.42
CA VAL A 264 6.42 6.09 -7.84
C VAL A 264 5.67 6.99 -6.88
N GLU A 265 6.32 7.30 -5.77
CA GLU A 265 6.06 8.56 -5.09
C GLU A 265 6.60 9.65 -6.00
N LYS A 266 5.82 10.71 -6.27
CA LYS A 266 6.34 11.85 -7.02
C LYS A 266 7.64 12.32 -6.35
N ALA A 267 8.72 12.38 -7.14
CA ALA A 267 10.09 12.46 -6.65
C ALA A 267 10.36 13.71 -5.80
N GLY A 268 10.99 13.46 -4.63
CA GLY A 268 12.11 14.22 -4.08
C GLY A 268 12.02 15.73 -4.07
N GLU A 269 11.25 16.27 -3.12
CA GLU A 269 11.39 17.65 -2.69
C GLU A 269 12.15 17.67 -1.36
N VAL A 270 12.93 18.74 -1.13
CA VAL A 270 13.19 19.18 0.25
C VAL A 270 11.81 19.21 0.91
N LYS A 271 11.60 18.35 1.91
CA LYS A 271 10.28 18.27 2.52
C LYS A 271 10.04 19.60 3.18
N ASP A 272 8.93 20.19 2.81
CA ASP A 272 8.51 21.39 3.48
C ASP A 272 8.35 21.12 4.99
N ALA A 273 8.69 22.10 5.83
CA ALA A 273 8.50 22.04 7.26
C ALA A 273 7.03 21.89 7.63
N SER A 274 6.58 20.63 7.70
CA SER A 274 5.35 20.20 8.36
C SER A 274 5.74 19.43 9.62
N VAL A 275 5.58 20.08 10.76
CA VAL A 275 6.03 19.59 12.06
C VAL A 275 4.85 19.66 13.00
N THR A 276 4.58 18.58 13.70
CA THR A 276 3.66 18.58 14.85
C THR A 276 4.35 17.89 16.01
N ASN A 277 4.31 18.49 17.19
CA ASN A 277 4.78 17.89 18.43
C ASN A 277 3.75 18.15 19.53
N ASP A 278 3.09 17.08 19.94
CA ASP A 278 2.05 17.02 20.97
C ASP A 278 2.61 16.71 22.36
N PHE A 279 3.91 16.40 22.46
CA PHE A 279 4.59 16.09 23.72
C PHE A 279 4.03 14.91 24.52
N GLU A 280 3.27 14.00 23.89
CA GLU A 280 2.70 12.81 24.54
C GLU A 280 3.74 11.69 24.76
N SER A 281 4.85 11.73 24.02
CA SER A 281 5.92 10.74 24.11
C SER A 281 7.08 11.21 24.99
N SER A 282 7.65 10.28 25.77
CA SER A 282 8.92 10.50 26.50
C SER A 282 10.13 10.83 25.60
N SER A 283 9.97 10.72 24.28
CA SER A 283 10.98 10.99 23.24
C SER A 283 10.92 12.40 22.65
N TRP A 284 10.21 13.35 23.29
CA TRP A 284 9.87 14.68 22.77
C TRP A 284 11.00 15.48 22.08
N ALA A 285 12.25 15.26 22.49
CA ALA A 285 13.43 15.92 21.94
C ALA A 285 13.74 15.48 20.48
N ALA A 286 13.13 14.39 20.00
CA ALA A 286 13.28 13.86 18.66
C ALA A 286 11.90 13.52 18.07
N ALA A 287 11.23 14.54 17.54
CA ALA A 287 10.03 14.37 16.72
C ALA A 287 10.44 14.15 15.24
N SER A 288 9.56 13.57 14.43
CA SER A 288 9.81 13.41 12.99
C SER A 288 10.11 14.78 12.36
N GLY A 289 11.24 14.93 11.67
CA GLY A 289 11.62 16.18 11.00
C GLY A 289 12.27 17.26 11.89
N VAL A 290 12.18 17.15 13.23
CA VAL A 290 12.64 18.20 14.17
C VAL A 290 13.25 17.64 15.45
N ARG A 291 14.44 18.16 15.78
CA ARG A 291 15.05 18.02 17.10
C ARG A 291 14.73 19.24 17.96
N TRP A 292 14.11 19.02 19.11
CA TRP A 292 13.86 20.07 20.09
C TRP A 292 15.01 20.15 21.10
N THR A 293 15.48 21.36 21.40
CA THR A 293 16.46 21.60 22.46
C THR A 293 16.01 22.72 23.37
N SER A 294 16.29 22.61 24.66
CA SER A 294 16.13 23.72 25.59
C SER A 294 17.48 24.28 26.01
N THR A 295 17.61 25.60 25.98
CA THR A 295 18.79 26.32 26.49
C THR A 295 18.34 27.19 27.66
N ALA A 296 19.21 27.32 28.67
CA ALA A 296 18.94 28.19 29.83
C ALA A 296 17.69 27.78 30.65
N SER A 297 17.22 26.56 30.45
CA SER A 297 16.10 25.93 31.14
C SER A 297 16.28 24.42 31.21
N LYS A 298 15.71 23.81 32.25
CA LYS A 298 15.48 22.36 32.33
C LYS A 298 14.15 22.07 31.66
N ALA A 299 14.10 21.07 30.78
CA ALA A 299 12.88 20.66 30.09
C ALA A 299 12.44 19.26 30.54
N GLU A 300 11.16 19.08 30.85
CA GLU A 300 10.58 17.79 31.25
C GLU A 300 9.13 17.69 30.80
N ILE A 301 8.70 16.46 30.47
CA ILE A 301 7.30 16.15 30.13
C ILE A 301 6.54 16.00 31.43
N GLU A 302 5.42 16.71 31.55
CA GLU A 302 4.59 16.73 32.74
C GLU A 302 3.14 16.40 32.38
N THR A 303 2.50 15.56 33.18
CA THR A 303 1.08 15.25 33.05
C THR A 303 0.23 16.44 33.49
N ILE A 304 -0.70 16.87 32.63
CA ILE A 304 -1.59 18.00 32.92
C ILE A 304 -2.96 17.48 33.37
N ALA A 305 -3.25 17.57 34.68
CA ALA A 305 -4.52 17.09 35.24
C ALA A 305 -5.60 18.19 35.21
N ASN A 306 -6.71 17.95 34.49
CA ASN A 306 -7.91 18.82 34.46
C ASN A 306 -7.70 20.29 34.04
N ASP A 307 -6.56 20.62 33.41
CA ASP A 307 -6.17 21.94 32.94
C ASP A 307 -5.52 21.83 31.54
N ALA A 308 -6.09 20.97 30.69
CA ALA A 308 -5.58 20.67 29.36
C ALA A 308 -5.82 21.84 28.39
N ALA A 309 -4.92 22.02 27.43
CA ALA A 309 -5.20 22.83 26.26
C ALA A 309 -6.54 22.34 25.62
N PRO A 310 -7.40 23.22 25.07
CA PRO A 310 -8.71 22.83 24.53
C PRO A 310 -8.73 21.82 23.38
N SER A 311 -7.59 21.32 22.88
CA SER A 311 -7.58 20.17 21.97
C SER A 311 -7.94 18.93 22.80
N GLN A 312 -9.07 18.29 22.49
CA GLN A 312 -9.80 17.40 23.41
C GLN A 312 -9.11 16.04 23.73
N SER A 313 -7.79 15.91 23.58
CA SER A 313 -7.05 14.65 23.74
C SER A 313 -5.66 14.74 24.39
N SER A 314 -5.09 15.94 24.62
CA SER A 314 -3.75 16.05 25.21
C SER A 314 -3.75 15.72 26.72
N THR A 315 -2.79 14.90 27.15
CA THR A 315 -2.56 14.49 28.55
C THR A 315 -1.21 14.94 29.11
N HIS A 316 -0.32 15.44 28.24
CA HIS A 316 1.03 15.88 28.62
C HIS A 316 1.39 17.23 28.00
N ALA A 317 2.34 17.93 28.60
CA ALA A 317 2.94 19.14 28.02
C ALA A 317 4.44 19.20 28.33
N LEU A 318 5.19 19.95 27.52
CA LEU A 318 6.59 20.23 27.79
C LEU A 318 6.72 21.40 28.76
N LYS A 319 7.14 21.13 30.00
CA LYS A 319 7.50 22.15 30.98
C LYS A 319 8.95 22.57 30.81
N LEU A 320 9.19 23.87 30.71
CA LEU A 320 10.50 24.47 30.85
C LEU A 320 10.60 25.18 32.20
N THR A 321 11.65 24.86 32.97
CA THR A 321 11.98 25.50 34.24
C THR A 321 13.26 26.31 34.09
N TYR A 322 13.23 27.60 34.40
CA TYR A 322 14.39 28.47 34.28
C TYR A 322 15.53 28.06 35.23
N ASN A 323 16.76 28.06 34.74
CA ASN A 323 17.93 27.59 35.50
C ASN A 323 18.88 28.71 35.97
N GLY A 324 18.48 29.98 35.85
CA GLY A 324 19.28 31.11 36.36
C GLY A 324 20.38 31.59 35.42
N ASN A 325 20.15 31.58 34.11
CA ASN A 325 21.13 32.05 33.13
C ASN A 325 21.58 33.51 33.39
N PRO A 326 22.91 33.81 33.37
CA PRO A 326 23.44 35.17 33.58
C PRO A 326 22.91 36.24 32.62
N ASN A 327 22.41 35.85 31.45
CA ASN A 327 21.84 36.74 30.44
C ASN A 327 20.32 36.94 30.60
N GLY A 328 19.67 36.29 31.57
CA GLY A 328 18.26 36.52 31.90
C GLY A 328 17.26 36.03 30.86
N TYR A 329 17.45 34.82 30.33
CA TYR A 329 16.51 34.23 29.35
C TYR A 329 16.35 32.72 29.51
N MET A 330 15.25 32.19 28.99
CA MET A 330 15.01 30.76 28.76
C MET A 330 14.49 30.52 27.35
N GLU A 331 14.76 29.34 26.79
CA GLU A 331 14.52 29.07 25.38
C GLU A 331 14.14 27.62 25.09
N LEU A 332 13.24 27.46 24.13
CA LEU A 332 12.98 26.21 23.40
C LEU A 332 13.27 26.44 21.92
N SER A 333 14.16 25.64 21.34
CA SER A 333 14.57 25.74 19.94
C SER A 333 14.16 24.50 19.16
N ALA A 334 13.54 24.72 18.00
CA ALA A 334 13.30 23.70 16.99
C ALA A 334 14.48 23.67 16.01
N HIS A 335 15.19 22.56 15.95
CA HIS A 335 16.21 22.28 14.95
C HIS A 335 15.60 21.38 13.88
N LEU A 336 15.25 21.96 12.74
CA LEU A 336 14.79 21.19 11.59
C LEU A 336 15.92 20.27 11.12
N ASP A 337 15.57 19.05 10.70
CA ASP A 337 16.55 18.10 10.19
C ASP A 337 17.10 18.51 8.80
N GLN A 338 18.02 17.72 8.23
CA GLN A 338 18.64 18.06 6.94
C GLN A 338 17.70 17.92 5.73
N ASN A 339 16.57 17.23 5.88
CA ASN A 339 15.63 16.93 4.81
C ASN A 339 14.33 17.75 4.94
N THR A 340 14.15 18.46 6.05
CA THR A 340 13.04 19.36 6.35
C THR A 340 13.56 20.79 6.42
N SER A 341 13.00 21.69 5.61
CA SER A 341 13.41 23.09 5.66
C SER A 341 12.24 24.06 5.55
N ILE A 342 12.50 25.28 6.00
CA ILE A 342 11.62 26.40 5.77
C ILE A 342 12.07 27.09 4.47
N ILE A 343 11.20 27.08 3.47
CA ILE A 343 11.47 27.53 2.11
C ILE A 343 11.28 29.04 2.00
N HIS A 344 12.25 29.75 1.42
CA HIS A 344 12.11 31.17 1.11
C HIS A 344 10.95 31.41 0.15
N ASN A 345 10.33 32.58 0.28
CA ASN A 345 9.12 32.91 -0.45
C ASN A 345 7.94 31.98 -0.06
N ARG A 346 7.98 31.23 1.05
CA ARG A 346 6.79 30.50 1.54
C ARG A 346 6.26 31.08 2.85
N ALA A 347 4.93 31.10 2.98
CA ALA A 347 4.26 31.45 4.22
C ALA A 347 4.03 30.20 5.06
N TYR A 348 4.32 30.30 6.35
CA TYR A 348 4.13 29.24 7.34
C TYR A 348 3.21 29.68 8.45
N LYS A 349 2.32 28.80 8.87
CA LYS A 349 1.57 28.94 10.10
C LYS A 349 2.31 28.20 11.20
N ILE A 350 2.73 28.93 12.22
CA ILE A 350 3.31 28.36 13.43
C ILE A 350 2.27 28.51 14.53
N SER A 351 1.86 27.40 15.14
CA SER A 351 0.87 27.41 16.22
C SER A 351 1.33 26.61 17.41
N PHE A 352 0.93 27.02 18.61
CA PHE A 352 1.23 26.31 19.85
C PHE A 352 0.33 26.79 20.98
N TRP A 353 0.14 25.98 22.00
CA TRP A 353 -0.44 26.40 23.26
C TRP A 353 0.66 26.66 24.29
N ALA A 354 0.50 27.74 25.06
CA ALA A 354 1.42 28.00 26.15
C ALA A 354 0.74 28.61 27.37
N LYS A 355 1.26 28.27 28.56
CA LYS A 355 0.94 28.91 29.85
C LYS A 355 2.20 29.12 30.67
N ALA A 356 2.12 29.95 31.70
CA ALA A 356 3.23 30.33 32.55
C ALA A 356 2.89 30.25 34.04
N SER A 357 3.92 30.07 34.87
CA SER A 357 3.82 30.10 36.33
C SER A 357 3.43 31.49 36.84
N ASP A 358 2.82 31.56 38.02
CA ASP A 358 2.51 32.80 38.73
C ASP A 358 3.71 33.75 38.82
N ALA A 359 4.89 33.24 39.20
CA ALA A 359 6.09 34.05 39.32
C ALA A 359 6.48 34.74 38.01
N LEU A 360 6.36 34.03 36.87
CA LEU A 360 6.68 34.56 35.54
C LEU A 360 5.61 35.56 35.06
N VAL A 361 4.32 35.28 35.30
CA VAL A 361 3.21 36.17 34.94
C VAL A 361 3.31 37.47 35.74
N SER A 362 3.38 37.39 37.08
CA SER A 362 3.50 38.56 37.96
C SER A 362 4.77 39.38 37.71
N TYR A 363 5.86 38.74 37.29
CA TYR A 363 7.08 39.47 36.90
C TYR A 363 6.85 40.39 35.69
N PHE A 364 6.16 39.91 34.66
CA PHE A 364 5.88 40.67 33.44
C PHE A 364 4.63 41.56 33.51
N GLU A 365 3.91 41.57 34.64
CA GLU A 365 2.96 42.63 34.96
C GLU A 365 3.69 43.94 35.31
N GLU A 366 4.81 43.84 36.04
CA GLU A 366 5.61 44.99 36.48
C GLU A 366 6.79 45.33 35.56
N LYS A 367 7.16 44.43 34.64
CA LYS A 367 8.30 44.55 33.74
C LYS A 367 7.90 44.43 32.27
N PRO A 368 8.70 44.98 31.33
CA PRO A 368 8.44 44.79 29.91
C PRO A 368 8.46 43.30 29.53
N PHE A 369 7.40 42.85 28.85
CA PHE A 369 7.25 41.47 28.39
C PHE A 369 8.05 41.25 27.09
N TYR A 370 8.94 40.26 27.09
CA TYR A 370 9.75 39.89 25.93
C TYR A 370 9.67 38.40 25.63
N PHE A 371 8.52 37.95 25.15
CA PHE A 371 8.43 36.63 24.51
C PHE A 371 8.66 36.81 23.01
N LYS A 372 9.69 36.14 22.47
CA LYS A 372 10.16 36.30 21.11
C LYS A 372 10.11 34.98 20.36
N MET A 373 9.79 35.06 19.08
CA MET A 373 10.16 34.04 18.10
C MET A 373 11.39 34.55 17.33
N ILE A 374 12.46 33.77 17.32
CA ILE A 374 13.71 34.12 16.64
C ILE A 374 13.99 33.01 15.61
N PRO A 375 13.89 33.29 14.30
CA PRO A 375 14.49 32.43 13.30
C PRO A 375 16.02 32.55 13.43
N GLU A 376 16.62 31.73 14.28
CA GLU A 376 18.05 31.64 14.43
C GLU A 376 18.64 30.94 13.22
N ARG A 377 19.68 31.60 12.77
CA ARG A 377 20.53 31.15 11.72
C ARG A 377 21.74 30.48 12.45
N PRO A 378 22.12 29.20 12.21
CA PRO A 378 23.21 28.50 12.94
C PRO A 378 24.69 28.82 12.59
N SER A 379 25.06 29.21 11.36
CA SER A 379 26.46 29.49 10.94
C SER A 379 26.87 30.99 10.88
N GLU A 380 28.10 31.39 11.22
CA GLU A 380 28.56 32.78 11.00
C GLU A 380 29.08 33.07 9.58
N ASN A 381 29.10 32.05 8.70
CA ASN A 381 29.70 32.10 7.35
C ASN A 381 28.62 31.84 6.27
N ARG A 382 27.89 32.84 5.76
CA ARG A 382 26.58 32.57 5.09
C ARG A 382 26.25 33.19 3.73
N LEU A 383 25.37 32.43 3.04
CA LEU A 383 24.41 32.61 1.95
C LEU A 383 23.72 33.98 1.83
N GLU A 384 23.65 34.77 2.89
CA GLU A 384 22.91 36.05 2.87
C GLU A 384 23.59 37.05 3.82
N ARG A 385 24.75 37.56 3.42
CA ARG A 385 25.55 38.50 4.24
C ARG A 385 24.90 39.87 4.49
N SER A 386 23.75 40.15 3.87
CA SER A 386 22.94 41.35 4.08
C SER A 386 21.98 41.23 5.28
N LYS A 387 21.88 40.05 5.89
CA LYS A 387 20.83 39.72 6.85
C LYS A 387 21.35 39.57 8.30
N HIS A 388 20.69 40.26 9.25
CA HIS A 388 20.92 40.12 10.70
C HIS A 388 20.70 38.66 11.17
N LYS A 389 21.63 38.12 11.97
CA LYS A 389 21.66 36.72 12.45
C LYS A 389 20.49 36.35 13.37
N TRP A 390 19.96 37.33 14.10
CA TRP A 390 18.86 37.17 15.06
C TRP A 390 17.76 38.19 14.75
N ALA A 391 16.84 37.84 13.84
CA ALA A 391 15.70 38.69 13.54
C ALA A 391 14.66 38.53 14.66
N ASP A 392 14.78 39.31 15.73
CA ASP A 392 13.93 39.19 16.91
C ASP A 392 12.49 39.68 16.65
N THR A 393 11.51 38.79 16.70
CA THR A 393 10.09 39.14 16.61
C THR A 393 9.43 39.01 17.98
N ILE A 394 9.00 40.13 18.57
CA ILE A 394 8.30 40.15 19.87
C ILE A 394 6.83 39.77 19.66
N LEU A 395 6.37 38.74 20.38
CA LEU A 395 4.98 38.29 20.38
C LEU A 395 4.12 39.25 21.22
N LYS A 396 2.99 39.67 20.65
CA LYS A 396 2.11 40.68 21.29
C LYS A 396 1.22 40.10 22.40
N LYS A 397 0.83 38.83 22.28
CA LYS A 397 0.02 38.15 23.29
C LYS A 397 0.89 37.78 24.49
N LYS A 398 0.47 38.22 25.68
CA LYS A 398 1.15 37.89 26.94
C LYS A 398 0.88 36.45 27.34
N LEU A 399 1.83 35.83 28.05
CA LEU A 399 1.60 34.56 28.72
C LEU A 399 0.63 34.75 29.90
N SER A 400 -0.16 33.71 30.19
CA SER A 400 -1.11 33.69 31.29
C SER A 400 -0.96 32.40 32.11
N GLN A 401 -1.65 32.31 33.25
CA GLN A 401 -1.73 31.08 34.04
C GLN A 401 -2.53 29.97 33.34
N ASN A 402 -3.45 30.35 32.45
CA ASN A 402 -4.20 29.41 31.62
C ASN A 402 -3.51 29.20 30.28
N TYR A 403 -3.76 28.05 29.65
CA TYR A 403 -3.32 27.78 28.29
C TYR A 403 -3.94 28.77 27.31
N GLU A 404 -3.05 29.48 26.62
CA GLU A 404 -3.40 30.43 25.59
C GLU A 404 -2.88 29.93 24.25
N LYS A 405 -3.72 29.98 23.21
CA LYS A 405 -3.29 29.64 21.86
C LYS A 405 -2.44 30.76 21.27
N PHE A 406 -1.32 30.38 20.67
CA PHE A 406 -0.46 31.20 19.85
C PHE A 406 -0.56 30.79 18.39
N GLU A 407 -0.82 31.77 17.53
CA GLU A 407 -0.79 31.61 16.07
C GLU A 407 0.05 32.74 15.46
N ILE A 408 1.05 32.34 14.69
CA ILE A 408 2.03 33.20 14.02
C ILE A 408 2.02 32.85 12.54
N ILE A 409 1.98 33.86 11.68
CA ILE A 409 2.28 33.68 10.26
C ILE A 409 3.70 34.20 10.03
N TRP A 410 4.54 33.38 9.42
CA TRP A 410 5.92 33.70 9.10
C TRP A 410 6.12 33.65 7.58
N TYR A 411 6.69 34.71 7.00
CA TYR A 411 7.00 34.80 5.57
C TYR A 411 8.34 35.51 5.39
N GLU A 412 9.29 34.84 4.75
CA GLU A 412 10.60 35.40 4.46
C GLU A 412 10.89 35.41 2.96
N PRO A 413 11.05 36.59 2.33
CA PRO A 413 11.46 36.66 0.93
C PRO A 413 12.98 36.48 0.76
N ASN A 414 13.38 36.00 -0.42
CA ASN A 414 14.77 36.00 -0.88
C ASN A 414 14.89 36.77 -2.21
N GLU A 415 15.29 38.04 -2.13
CA GLU A 415 15.29 38.99 -3.25
C GLU A 415 16.69 39.35 -3.75
N THR A 416 17.75 38.84 -3.11
CA THR A 416 19.13 39.28 -3.34
C THR A 416 20.11 38.11 -3.53
N MET A 417 21.20 38.37 -4.24
CA MET A 417 22.25 37.42 -4.59
C MET A 417 23.15 37.00 -3.40
N LEU A 418 23.38 35.68 -3.20
CA LEU A 418 24.69 34.97 -3.01
C LEU A 418 24.64 33.70 -2.13
N GLY A 419 24.38 32.51 -2.71
CA GLY A 419 24.58 31.23 -2.01
C GLY A 419 25.88 30.49 -2.32
N ARG A 420 26.25 29.53 -1.46
CA ARG A 420 27.39 28.62 -1.67
C ARG A 420 26.90 27.17 -1.60
N ASP A 421 27.43 26.30 -2.45
CA ASP A 421 27.05 24.88 -2.57
C ASP A 421 27.26 24.08 -1.27
N THR A 422 28.29 24.43 -0.50
CA THR A 422 28.53 23.81 0.82
C THR A 422 27.74 24.49 1.95
N GLU A 423 26.94 25.51 1.65
CA GLU A 423 26.09 26.21 2.61
C GLU A 423 24.62 25.78 2.47
N ASN A 424 24.33 24.59 1.93
CA ASN A 424 23.00 23.95 1.89
C ASN A 424 22.31 23.75 3.26
N ASP A 425 22.76 24.44 4.30
CA ASP A 425 22.12 24.53 5.59
C ASP A 425 20.90 25.46 5.49
N ALA A 426 19.85 24.96 4.81
CA ALA A 426 18.49 25.50 4.86
C ALA A 426 17.86 25.34 6.27
N SER A 427 18.64 24.88 7.26
CA SER A 427 18.21 24.76 8.65
C SER A 427 18.08 26.16 9.29
N VAL A 428 16.88 26.72 9.15
CA VAL A 428 16.41 27.77 10.05
C VAL A 428 16.07 27.08 11.38
N ARG A 429 16.68 27.52 12.47
CA ARG A 429 16.26 27.17 13.81
C ARG A 429 15.17 28.13 14.24
N LEU A 430 14.10 27.64 14.84
CA LEU A 430 13.07 28.51 15.41
C LEU A 430 13.19 28.49 16.93
N ASP A 431 13.64 29.61 17.50
CA ASP A 431 13.75 29.79 18.94
C ASP A 431 12.51 30.49 19.50
N PHE A 432 11.86 29.87 20.47
CA PHE A 432 10.86 30.47 21.34
C PHE A 432 11.55 30.92 22.62
N ARG A 433 11.90 32.21 22.69
CA ARG A 433 12.74 32.77 23.75
C ARG A 433 11.98 33.75 24.63
N ILE A 434 12.03 33.52 25.95
CA ILE A 434 11.51 34.46 26.96
C ILE A 434 12.69 35.19 27.58
N ASN A 435 12.78 36.50 27.34
CA ASN A 435 13.88 37.37 27.77
C ASN A 435 13.47 38.28 28.93
N GLY A 436 14.48 38.80 29.62
CA GLY A 436 14.31 39.78 30.68
C GLY A 436 13.92 39.17 32.02
N ILE A 437 14.05 37.85 32.19
CA ILE A 437 13.85 37.12 33.45
C ILE A 437 15.02 37.46 34.40
N PRO A 438 14.87 37.46 35.74
CA PRO A 438 15.96 37.77 36.66
C PRO A 438 17.25 36.97 36.40
N ALA A 439 18.40 37.66 36.31
CA ALA A 439 19.71 37.06 36.07
C ALA A 439 20.49 36.74 37.36
N ALA A 440 19.98 37.14 38.53
CA ALA A 440 20.66 36.97 39.81
C ALA A 440 19.65 36.78 40.96
N LEU A 441 20.07 36.02 41.99
CA LEU A 441 19.37 35.91 43.27
C LEU A 441 19.77 37.07 44.20
N LYS A 442 18.87 37.42 45.11
CA LYS A 442 19.06 38.37 46.20
C LYS A 442 19.07 37.63 47.51
N ASP A 443 19.96 38.03 48.42
CA ASP A 443 19.99 37.57 49.81
C ASP A 443 19.46 38.66 50.73
N GLU A 444 18.32 38.43 51.37
CA GLU A 444 17.72 39.37 52.33
C GLU A 444 17.33 38.68 53.63
N THR A 445 17.25 39.43 54.73
CA THR A 445 16.74 38.91 56.02
C THR A 445 15.35 39.46 56.26
N ILE A 446 14.36 38.58 56.18
CA ILE A 446 12.93 38.93 56.27
C ILE A 446 12.36 38.20 57.48
N ASN A 447 11.74 38.93 58.41
CA ASN A 447 11.22 38.38 59.67
C ASN A 447 12.25 37.54 60.48
N GLY A 448 13.54 37.89 60.39
CA GLY A 448 14.64 37.19 61.09
C GLY A 448 15.14 35.91 60.41
N GLN A 449 14.58 35.54 59.25
CA GLN A 449 15.04 34.42 58.42
C GLN A 449 15.83 34.95 57.23
N LYS A 450 16.97 34.30 56.92
CA LYS A 450 17.71 34.56 55.69
C LYS A 450 16.96 33.91 54.52
N MET A 451 16.61 34.71 53.53
CA MET A 451 15.90 34.31 52.32
C MET A 451 16.79 34.60 51.11
N THR A 452 16.83 33.66 50.17
CA THR A 452 17.51 33.81 48.88
C THR A 452 16.48 33.63 47.77
N TYR A 453 16.25 34.65 46.96
CA TYR A 453 15.17 34.64 45.95
C TYR A 453 15.49 35.57 44.76
N ALA A 454 14.86 35.32 43.61
CA ALA A 454 15.04 36.12 42.39
C ALA A 454 14.03 37.28 42.31
N TYR A 455 12.76 37.02 42.68
CA TYR A 455 11.66 37.98 42.62
C TYR A 455 10.63 37.69 43.71
N SER A 456 9.89 38.71 44.15
CA SER A 456 8.81 38.55 45.12
C SER A 456 7.55 39.19 44.59
N TYR A 457 6.41 38.52 44.76
CA TYR A 457 5.09 38.98 44.30
C TYR A 457 4.00 38.59 45.31
N GLU A 458 2.80 39.15 45.17
CA GLU A 458 1.63 38.74 45.95
C GLU A 458 0.85 37.65 45.19
N ASP A 459 0.61 36.51 45.83
CA ASP A 459 -0.24 35.45 45.27
C ASP A 459 -1.73 35.89 45.25
N PRO A 460 -2.63 35.17 44.54
CA PRO A 460 -4.07 35.49 44.53
C PRO A 460 -4.75 35.48 45.91
N SER A 461 -4.10 34.92 46.93
CA SER A 461 -4.58 34.91 48.33
C SER A 461 -4.04 36.09 49.15
N GLY A 462 -3.23 36.97 48.56
CA GLY A 462 -2.63 38.14 49.19
C GLY A 462 -1.38 37.85 50.02
N ASN A 463 -0.75 36.68 49.88
CA ASN A 463 0.50 36.36 50.56
C ASN A 463 1.70 36.76 49.70
N THR A 464 2.73 37.35 50.32
CA THR A 464 4.00 37.59 49.64
C THR A 464 4.76 36.27 49.41
N VAL A 465 4.95 35.91 48.16
CA VAL A 465 5.74 34.76 47.71
C VAL A 465 7.13 35.23 47.29
N TYR A 466 8.17 34.48 47.69
CA TYR A 466 9.57 34.73 47.32
C TYR A 466 10.03 33.65 46.35
N ALA A 467 9.99 33.96 45.06
CA ALA A 467 10.30 33.05 43.97
C ALA A 467 11.81 32.97 43.69
N GLY A 468 12.36 31.76 43.69
CA GLY A 468 13.67 31.40 43.15
C GLY A 468 13.64 31.27 41.63
N PHE A 469 14.76 30.83 41.02
CA PHE A 469 14.80 30.63 39.56
C PHE A 469 13.88 29.52 39.08
N GLU A 470 13.77 28.43 39.85
CA GLU A 470 12.94 27.26 39.54
C GLU A 470 11.43 27.54 39.52
N ASP A 471 11.00 28.65 40.11
CA ASP A 471 9.60 29.08 40.14
C ASP A 471 9.19 29.78 38.82
N PHE A 472 10.15 30.17 37.97
CA PHE A 472 9.86 30.71 36.64
C PHE A 472 9.73 29.56 35.64
N GLN A 473 8.49 29.22 35.32
CA GLN A 473 8.15 28.07 34.48
C GLN A 473 7.21 28.46 33.34
N VAL A 474 7.34 27.77 32.21
CA VAL A 474 6.44 27.88 31.05
C VAL A 474 6.16 26.48 30.52
N TRP A 475 4.93 26.23 30.11
CA TRP A 475 4.51 24.99 29.47
C TRP A 475 4.20 25.26 28.02
N PHE A 476 4.66 24.37 27.13
CA PHE A 476 4.33 24.34 25.72
C PHE A 476 3.57 23.06 25.40
N ASP A 477 2.55 23.17 24.56
CA ASP A 477 1.73 22.05 24.11
C ASP A 477 1.31 22.24 22.64
N ASP A 478 1.06 21.13 21.93
CA ASP A 478 0.57 21.09 20.55
C ASP A 478 1.27 22.09 19.61
N ILE A 479 2.61 22.03 19.53
CA ILE A 479 3.35 22.90 18.61
C ILE A 479 3.22 22.35 17.19
N SER A 480 2.75 23.18 16.26
CA SER A 480 2.78 22.91 14.83
C SER A 480 3.51 23.99 14.03
N ILE A 481 4.23 23.55 13.00
CA ILE A 481 4.79 24.39 11.92
C ILE A 481 4.21 23.81 10.65
N GLU A 482 3.36 24.55 9.97
CA GLU A 482 2.64 24.07 8.81
C GLU A 482 2.87 25.00 7.62
N PRO A 483 3.24 24.47 6.45
CA PRO A 483 3.26 25.28 5.26
C PRO A 483 1.84 25.71 4.93
N MET A 484 1.67 27.00 4.64
CA MET A 484 0.37 27.48 4.18
C MET A 484 0.31 27.27 2.67
N GLU A 485 -0.55 26.35 2.24
CA GLU A 485 -0.73 26.05 0.82
C GLU A 485 -1.04 27.31 0.01
N LEU A 486 -1.87 28.23 0.51
CA LEU A 486 -2.11 29.53 -0.15
C LEU A 486 -2.73 30.54 0.84
N VAL A 487 -2.28 31.81 0.78
CA VAL A 487 -3.02 32.98 1.32
C VAL A 487 -4.26 33.31 0.48
N LEU A 488 -4.58 32.45 -0.49
CA LEU A 488 -5.58 32.62 -1.52
C LEU A 488 -6.56 31.43 -1.50
N ASN A 489 -7.46 31.43 -0.53
CA ASN A 489 -8.73 30.75 -0.66
C ASN A 489 -9.87 31.72 -0.31
N GLY A 490 -10.65 32.06 -1.33
CA GLY A 490 -12.01 32.57 -1.21
C GLY A 490 -12.15 34.06 -0.97
N ASP A 491 -11.75 34.57 0.19
CA ASP A 491 -12.27 35.87 0.65
C ASP A 491 -11.21 36.96 0.90
N LEU A 492 -9.91 36.71 0.62
CA LEU A 492 -8.82 37.65 0.95
C LEU A 492 -8.96 38.24 2.37
N SER A 493 -9.61 37.49 3.26
CA SER A 493 -10.04 37.90 4.59
C SER A 493 -9.43 36.94 5.59
N MET A 494 -9.04 37.47 6.74
CA MET A 494 -8.73 36.63 7.88
C MET A 494 -10.00 36.41 8.67
N LYS A 495 -10.25 35.17 9.14
CA LYS A 495 -11.43 34.79 9.94
C LYS A 495 -11.70 35.76 11.10
N SER A 496 -10.66 36.35 11.69
CA SER A 496 -10.72 37.48 12.62
C SER A 496 -9.31 38.05 12.84
N PRO A 497 -9.10 39.39 12.79
CA PRO A 497 -7.83 40.00 13.17
C PRO A 497 -7.44 39.78 14.63
N GLN A 498 -8.34 39.29 15.49
CA GLN A 498 -8.07 39.04 16.91
C GLN A 498 -7.46 37.66 17.18
N ASP A 499 -7.48 36.76 16.19
CA ASP A 499 -7.04 35.36 16.35
C ASP A 499 -5.55 35.15 16.03
N ILE A 500 -4.90 36.10 15.34
CA ILE A 500 -3.46 36.03 15.02
C ILE A 500 -2.67 36.94 15.96
N ASN A 501 -1.74 36.33 16.70
CA ASN A 501 -1.00 37.05 17.72
C ASN A 501 0.12 37.91 17.13
N THR A 502 0.76 37.50 16.03
CA THR A 502 1.85 38.24 15.36
C THR A 502 2.03 37.75 13.91
N LEU A 503 2.25 38.68 12.96
CA LEU A 503 2.80 38.41 11.62
C LEU A 503 4.27 38.87 11.62
N SER A 504 5.19 38.03 11.15
CA SER A 504 6.63 38.29 11.16
C SER A 504 7.22 38.28 9.75
N THR A 505 7.83 39.39 9.34
CA THR A 505 8.60 39.54 8.09
C THR A 505 10.08 39.81 8.36
N TRP A 506 10.90 39.61 7.33
CA TRP A 506 12.34 39.88 7.29
C TRP A 506 12.74 41.29 7.78
N ASP A 507 11.89 42.31 7.57
CA ASP A 507 12.19 43.70 7.88
C ASP A 507 11.85 44.14 9.33
N SER A 508 11.64 43.18 10.24
CA SER A 508 11.35 43.42 11.67
C SER A 508 10.03 44.17 11.96
N THR A 509 9.12 44.29 10.99
CA THR A 509 7.80 44.88 11.24
C THR A 509 6.79 43.83 11.70
N CYS A 510 6.52 43.79 13.01
CA CYS A 510 5.43 43.00 13.58
C CYS A 510 4.09 43.70 13.29
N PHE A 511 3.38 43.34 12.22
CA PHE A 511 2.09 43.95 11.88
C PHE A 511 1.06 43.79 13.02
N ALA A 512 0.21 44.79 13.23
CA ALA A 512 -0.77 44.78 14.32
C ALA A 512 -2.01 43.94 13.97
N PRO A 513 -2.46 43.05 14.86
CA PRO A 513 -3.78 42.46 14.74
C PRO A 513 -4.82 43.59 14.77
N GLY A 514 -5.66 43.70 13.73
CA GLY A 514 -6.74 44.69 13.65
C GLY A 514 -6.49 45.91 12.76
N GLU A 515 -5.34 46.03 12.10
CA GLU A 515 -5.22 46.95 10.97
C GLU A 515 -5.66 46.20 9.70
N ASN A 516 -6.59 46.77 8.90
CA ASN A 516 -7.09 46.23 7.62
C ASN A 516 -5.99 46.06 6.53
N ASN A 517 -4.71 46.07 6.90
CA ASN A 517 -3.54 46.17 6.03
C ASN A 517 -2.67 44.89 6.07
N LEU A 518 -3.18 43.77 6.56
CA LEU A 518 -2.40 42.54 6.80
C LEU A 518 -1.93 41.79 5.53
N LEU A 519 -2.44 42.12 4.35
CA LEU A 519 -2.26 41.31 3.12
C LEU A 519 -1.57 42.01 1.93
N PRO A 520 -1.66 43.33 1.69
CA PRO A 520 -1.03 43.94 0.51
C PRO A 520 0.48 43.73 0.39
N ASN A 521 1.18 43.63 1.52
CA ASN A 521 2.64 43.48 1.53
C ASN A 521 3.13 42.07 1.15
N ILE A 522 2.32 41.03 1.36
CA ILE A 522 2.61 39.67 0.84
C ILE A 522 2.48 39.65 -0.68
N PHE A 523 1.60 40.49 -1.23
CA PHE A 523 1.45 40.73 -2.66
C PHE A 523 2.39 41.84 -3.20
N GLY A 524 3.19 42.50 -2.35
CA GLY A 524 4.12 43.57 -2.76
C GLY A 524 3.48 44.89 -3.22
N ALA A 525 2.17 44.96 -3.45
CA ALA A 525 1.45 46.13 -3.99
C ALA A 525 -0.09 45.98 -3.93
N GLY A 526 -0.83 47.09 -3.89
CA GLY A 526 -2.31 47.13 -3.94
C GLY A 526 -3.00 47.37 -2.59
N THR A 527 -4.34 47.32 -2.56
CA THR A 527 -5.14 47.49 -1.32
C THR A 527 -6.31 46.50 -1.30
N ILE A 528 -6.66 45.98 -0.13
CA ILE A 528 -7.86 45.16 0.02
C ILE A 528 -9.05 46.08 0.30
N VAL A 529 -10.13 45.90 -0.47
CA VAL A 529 -11.36 46.66 -0.34
C VAL A 529 -12.57 45.73 -0.29
N GLN A 530 -13.65 46.16 0.36
CA GLN A 530 -14.91 45.44 0.31
C GLN A 530 -15.67 45.76 -0.99
N ASP A 531 -16.14 44.71 -1.68
CA ASP A 531 -16.95 44.80 -2.90
C ASP A 531 -18.02 43.70 -2.93
N GLU A 532 -19.23 44.04 -2.47
CA GLU A 532 -20.38 43.12 -2.43
C GLU A 532 -20.87 42.70 -3.83
N THR A 533 -20.47 43.42 -4.90
CA THR A 533 -20.89 43.09 -6.27
C THR A 533 -20.27 41.78 -6.75
N PHE A 534 -19.08 41.41 -6.23
CA PHE A 534 -18.44 40.15 -6.59
C PHE A 534 -19.28 38.95 -6.18
N ALA A 535 -19.71 38.88 -4.92
CA ALA A 535 -20.54 37.78 -4.43
C ALA A 535 -21.86 37.66 -5.18
N GLN A 536 -22.47 38.79 -5.54
CA GLN A 536 -23.72 38.85 -6.30
C GLN A 536 -23.55 38.28 -7.72
N THR A 537 -22.43 38.56 -8.40
CA THR A 537 -22.18 38.10 -9.78
C THR A 537 -21.62 36.68 -9.84
N SER A 538 -20.69 36.32 -8.95
CA SER A 538 -19.97 35.04 -8.99
C SER A 538 -20.68 33.90 -8.25
N GLY A 539 -21.54 34.22 -7.28
CA GLY A 539 -22.11 33.24 -6.35
C GLY A 539 -21.12 32.73 -5.28
N VAL A 540 -19.89 33.26 -5.25
CA VAL A 540 -18.87 32.94 -4.24
C VAL A 540 -19.09 33.86 -3.02
N PRO A 541 -19.17 33.34 -1.78
CA PRO A 541 -19.40 34.15 -0.58
C PRO A 541 -18.11 34.88 -0.15
N CYS A 542 -17.65 35.80 -1.00
CA CYS A 542 -16.45 36.62 -0.81
C CYS A 542 -16.81 38.09 -0.99
N SER A 543 -16.38 38.91 -0.03
CA SER A 543 -16.63 40.34 -0.03
C SER A 543 -15.36 41.17 -0.07
N ASN A 544 -14.17 40.61 0.21
CA ASN A 544 -12.92 41.35 0.11
C ASN A 544 -12.18 41.01 -1.18
N VAL A 545 -11.78 42.05 -1.91
CA VAL A 545 -11.13 41.95 -3.22
C VAL A 545 -9.83 42.76 -3.23
N LEU A 546 -8.84 42.32 -4.01
CA LEU A 546 -7.58 43.03 -4.17
C LEU A 546 -7.75 44.11 -5.24
N LYS A 547 -7.66 45.38 -4.85
CA LYS A 547 -7.69 46.53 -5.74
C LYS A 547 -6.27 46.97 -6.10
N LEU A 548 -6.06 47.18 -7.38
CA LEU A 548 -4.79 47.59 -7.98
C LEU A 548 -5.01 48.85 -8.80
N SER A 549 -4.19 49.86 -8.55
CA SER A 549 -4.09 51.07 -9.34
C SER A 549 -2.93 51.01 -10.31
N GLN A 550 -2.94 51.91 -11.30
CA GLN A 550 -1.83 52.09 -12.23
C GLN A 550 -0.47 52.33 -11.53
N GLU A 551 -0.45 52.94 -10.35
CA GLU A 551 0.77 53.29 -9.61
C GLU A 551 1.31 52.14 -8.74
N ASP A 552 0.50 51.12 -8.47
CA ASP A 552 0.85 50.03 -7.54
C ASP A 552 1.90 49.07 -8.12
N GLY A 553 2.19 49.10 -9.42
CA GLY A 553 3.14 48.17 -10.05
C GLY A 553 2.52 46.77 -10.25
N ARG A 554 3.32 45.70 -10.16
CA ARG A 554 2.85 44.30 -10.37
C ARG A 554 2.77 43.56 -9.04
N PRO A 555 1.57 43.36 -8.47
CA PRO A 555 1.45 42.58 -7.26
C PRO A 555 1.87 41.14 -7.52
N GLY A 556 2.63 40.56 -6.60
CA GLY A 556 3.11 39.20 -6.68
C GLY A 556 3.10 38.52 -5.32
N GLN A 557 2.51 37.35 -5.27
CA GLN A 557 2.63 36.46 -4.14
C GLN A 557 3.44 35.24 -4.55
N SER A 558 4.30 34.80 -3.65
CA SER A 558 5.00 33.56 -3.79
C SER A 558 4.09 32.34 -3.68
N VAL A 559 4.28 31.37 -4.57
CA VAL A 559 3.39 30.20 -4.67
C VAL A 559 4.20 28.93 -4.78
N GLU A 560 3.74 27.88 -4.11
CA GLU A 560 4.32 26.56 -4.29
C GLU A 560 3.87 26.01 -5.63
N VAL A 561 4.83 25.93 -6.56
CA VAL A 561 4.67 25.21 -7.80
C VAL A 561 5.82 24.23 -7.92
N GLN A 562 5.56 23.01 -7.50
CA GLN A 562 6.47 21.89 -7.58
C GLN A 562 6.98 21.70 -9.01
N ASN A 563 8.28 21.41 -9.12
CA ASN A 563 8.87 21.18 -10.42
C ASN A 563 8.32 19.96 -11.10
N LYS A 564 8.20 20.09 -12.42
CA LYS A 564 7.44 19.20 -13.25
C LYS A 564 6.10 18.91 -12.57
N THR A 565 5.39 19.93 -12.07
CA THR A 565 3.97 19.82 -11.67
C THR A 565 3.05 20.76 -12.46
N TYR A 566 1.85 20.28 -12.81
CA TYR A 566 0.83 21.00 -13.57
C TYR A 566 -0.11 21.67 -12.57
N TYR A 567 -0.57 22.86 -12.90
CA TYR A 567 -1.43 23.67 -12.06
C TYR A 567 -2.55 24.28 -12.90
N LYS A 568 -3.80 24.23 -12.40
CA LYS A 568 -4.89 25.04 -12.92
C LYS A 568 -4.88 26.36 -12.18
N ILE A 569 -4.70 27.44 -12.91
CA ILE A 569 -4.74 28.79 -12.38
C ILE A 569 -6.08 29.40 -12.78
N SER A 570 -6.85 29.90 -11.82
CA SER A 570 -8.08 30.64 -12.08
C SER A 570 -8.21 31.87 -11.20
N PHE A 571 -8.80 32.95 -11.72
CA PHE A 571 -9.04 34.17 -10.96
C PHE A 571 -10.19 34.96 -11.59
N TRP A 572 -10.83 35.82 -10.80
CA TRP A 572 -11.79 36.80 -11.30
C TRP A 572 -11.14 38.17 -11.40
N ALA A 573 -11.47 38.91 -12.45
CA ALA A 573 -11.03 40.29 -12.59
C ALA A 573 -12.14 41.20 -13.12
N ARG A 574 -12.04 42.48 -12.76
CA ARG A 574 -12.93 43.57 -13.22
C ARG A 574 -12.16 44.88 -13.33
N ALA A 575 -12.41 45.65 -14.39
CA ALA A 575 -11.89 46.99 -14.57
C ALA A 575 -12.55 47.99 -13.60
N ASP A 576 -11.75 48.84 -12.98
CA ASP A 576 -12.21 49.93 -12.09
C ASP A 576 -12.26 51.29 -12.82
N SER A 577 -11.75 51.39 -14.06
CA SER A 577 -11.85 52.58 -14.91
C SER A 577 -12.15 52.25 -16.39
N PRO A 578 -12.84 53.13 -17.14
CA PRO A 578 -13.14 52.91 -18.56
C PRO A 578 -11.89 52.69 -19.43
N ASP A 579 -10.79 53.36 -19.09
CA ASP A 579 -9.51 53.26 -19.82
C ASP A 579 -8.81 51.90 -19.61
N SER A 580 -9.23 51.15 -18.58
CA SER A 580 -8.72 49.81 -18.27
C SER A 580 -9.46 48.70 -19.03
N VAL A 581 -10.65 48.98 -19.57
CA VAL A 581 -11.43 47.99 -20.32
C VAL A 581 -10.71 47.63 -21.62
N GLY A 582 -10.56 46.34 -21.90
CA GLY A 582 -9.86 45.81 -23.08
C GLY A 582 -8.34 45.63 -22.89
N GLN A 583 -7.76 46.10 -21.78
CA GLN A 583 -6.36 45.80 -21.44
C GLN A 583 -6.19 44.29 -21.21
N SER A 584 -5.10 43.71 -21.72
CA SER A 584 -4.82 42.27 -21.57
C SER A 584 -4.25 41.98 -20.19
N LEU A 585 -4.79 40.98 -19.50
CA LEU A 585 -4.23 40.41 -18.28
C LEU A 585 -3.32 39.23 -18.62
N SER A 586 -2.17 39.16 -17.95
CA SER A 586 -1.25 38.03 -18.07
C SER A 586 -0.88 37.52 -16.67
N PRO A 587 -1.22 36.26 -16.36
CA PRO A 587 -0.61 35.50 -15.27
C PRO A 587 0.88 35.30 -15.54
N MET A 588 1.72 35.55 -14.54
CA MET A 588 3.17 35.49 -14.67
C MET A 588 3.80 34.82 -13.44
N PHE A 589 4.92 34.13 -13.64
CA PHE A 589 5.82 33.69 -12.59
C PHE A 589 7.14 34.44 -12.72
N ASP A 590 7.53 35.11 -11.63
CA ASP A 590 8.77 35.87 -11.48
C ASP A 590 9.80 35.05 -10.70
N ARG A 591 10.99 34.93 -11.30
CA ARG A 591 12.17 34.24 -10.79
C ARG A 591 13.40 35.15 -10.75
N SER A 592 13.23 36.45 -10.96
CA SER A 592 14.31 37.41 -10.87
C SER A 592 14.78 37.61 -9.42
N ILE A 593 16.09 37.69 -9.22
CA ILE A 593 16.69 38.30 -8.03
C ILE A 593 17.37 39.61 -8.45
N THR A 594 17.59 40.51 -7.49
CA THR A 594 18.36 41.72 -7.76
C THR A 594 19.85 41.46 -7.59
N GLY A 595 20.65 41.83 -8.61
CA GLY A 595 22.11 41.78 -8.53
C GLY A 595 22.83 42.48 -9.70
N PRO A 596 24.17 42.43 -9.74
CA PRO A 596 24.97 43.16 -10.72
C PRO A 596 24.84 42.57 -12.13
N VAL A 597 24.48 43.41 -13.10
CA VAL A 597 24.25 43.02 -14.50
C VAL A 597 25.59 42.81 -15.22
N ARG A 598 25.64 41.79 -16.09
CA ARG A 598 26.80 41.47 -16.93
C ARG A 598 26.47 41.64 -18.41
N ASN A 599 27.47 42.05 -19.20
CA ASN A 599 27.34 42.12 -20.64
C ASN A 599 27.36 40.71 -21.28
N SER A 600 27.02 40.64 -22.57
CA SER A 600 26.95 39.40 -23.33
C SER A 600 28.30 38.85 -23.81
N ASP A 601 29.41 39.45 -23.40
CA ASP A 601 30.73 39.03 -23.86
C ASP A 601 31.09 37.67 -23.25
N VAL A 602 31.75 36.80 -24.00
CA VAL A 602 32.24 35.51 -23.48
C VAL A 602 33.68 35.70 -23.02
N THR A 603 33.99 35.34 -21.78
CA THR A 603 35.37 35.40 -21.26
C THR A 603 36.17 34.15 -21.64
N GLU A 604 37.51 34.25 -21.60
CA GLU A 604 38.41 33.14 -21.92
C GLU A 604 38.11 31.89 -21.08
N ILE A 605 38.37 30.73 -21.67
CA ILE A 605 38.13 29.40 -21.07
C ILE A 605 38.92 29.27 -19.76
N ASN A 606 38.26 28.88 -18.68
CA ASN A 606 38.89 28.66 -17.38
C ASN A 606 39.78 27.39 -17.39
N THR A 607 40.51 27.14 -16.31
CA THR A 607 41.41 25.98 -16.17
C THR A 607 40.72 24.61 -16.28
N GLU A 608 39.40 24.56 -16.20
CA GLU A 608 38.58 23.35 -16.32
C GLU A 608 37.93 23.19 -17.72
N GLY A 609 38.28 24.06 -18.68
CA GLY A 609 37.74 23.97 -20.03
C GLY A 609 36.37 24.61 -20.24
N ARG A 610 35.88 25.43 -19.30
CA ARG A 610 34.55 26.06 -19.34
C ARG A 610 34.62 27.56 -19.67
N PHE A 611 33.66 28.06 -20.45
CA PHE A 611 33.51 29.50 -20.73
C PHE A 611 32.93 30.25 -19.51
N GLY A 612 33.41 31.48 -19.27
CA GLY A 612 32.91 32.34 -18.18
C GLY A 612 31.90 33.41 -18.64
N TYR A 613 31.30 34.12 -17.68
CA TYR A 613 30.37 35.24 -17.93
C TYR A 613 31.11 36.49 -18.42
N GLY A 614 30.38 37.37 -19.11
CA GLY A 614 30.86 38.68 -19.56
C GLY A 614 31.21 39.64 -18.43
N SER A 615 31.78 40.78 -18.81
CA SER A 615 32.20 41.81 -17.86
C SER A 615 31.01 42.48 -17.16
N LEU A 616 31.22 42.97 -15.93
CA LEU A 616 30.23 43.78 -15.22
C LEU A 616 29.91 45.04 -16.02
N THR A 617 28.62 45.37 -16.14
CA THR A 617 28.19 46.65 -16.76
C THR A 617 28.29 47.82 -15.78
N GLY A 618 28.33 47.53 -14.48
CA GLY A 618 28.27 48.52 -13.40
C GLY A 618 26.83 48.88 -12.97
N GLU A 619 25.82 48.28 -13.59
CA GLU A 619 24.41 48.44 -13.23
C GLU A 619 23.94 47.29 -12.33
N THR A 620 22.94 47.55 -11.48
CA THR A 620 22.23 46.54 -10.69
C THR A 620 20.83 46.38 -11.27
N GLY A 621 20.38 45.15 -11.46
CA GLY A 621 19.07 44.85 -12.04
C GLY A 621 18.67 43.40 -11.85
N ASP A 622 17.65 42.99 -12.62
CA ASP A 622 17.08 41.65 -12.61
C ASP A 622 18.04 40.62 -13.21
N ILE A 623 18.49 39.66 -12.39
CA ILE A 623 19.39 38.58 -12.80
C ILE A 623 18.87 37.21 -12.32
N PRO A 624 19.25 36.10 -12.99
CA PRO A 624 19.01 34.74 -12.48
C PRO A 624 19.81 34.43 -11.19
N TYR A 625 19.52 33.31 -10.51
CA TYR A 625 20.20 32.92 -9.27
C TYR A 625 21.52 32.16 -9.49
N TYR A 626 22.53 32.36 -8.63
CA TYR A 626 23.90 31.85 -8.76
C TYR A 626 24.45 31.23 -7.45
N MET A 627 25.30 30.20 -7.53
CA MET A 627 26.04 29.61 -6.39
C MET A 627 27.53 29.34 -6.64
N TYR A 628 28.29 29.37 -5.55
CA TYR A 628 29.75 29.22 -5.52
C TYR A 628 30.26 27.98 -4.79
N GLN A 629 31.49 27.57 -5.10
CA GLN A 629 32.32 26.63 -4.34
C GLN A 629 33.79 27.11 -4.35
N GLY A 630 34.66 26.60 -3.46
CA GLY A 630 36.08 27.00 -3.35
C GLY A 630 36.47 27.56 -1.97
N PRO A 631 37.63 28.20 -1.74
CA PRO A 631 37.98 28.76 -0.41
C PRO A 631 37.03 29.89 0.04
N LEU A 632 36.97 30.18 1.34
CA LEU A 632 36.10 31.24 1.89
C LEU A 632 36.73 32.62 1.67
N PHE A 633 36.10 33.47 0.85
CA PHE A 633 36.46 34.88 0.69
C PHE A 633 35.31 35.82 1.08
N THR A 634 35.61 37.12 1.21
CA THR A 634 34.60 38.13 1.57
C THR A 634 33.92 38.72 0.35
N HIS A 635 32.61 38.47 0.19
CA HIS A 635 31.78 39.02 -0.88
C HIS A 635 30.85 40.12 -0.37
N LYS A 636 30.51 41.09 -1.23
CA LYS A 636 29.39 42.01 -1.01
C LYS A 636 28.19 41.52 -1.83
N TYR A 637 26.99 41.59 -1.27
CA TYR A 637 25.75 41.21 -1.99
C TYR A 637 25.50 42.03 -3.28
N THR A 638 26.17 43.17 -3.44
CA THR A 638 26.11 44.04 -4.62
C THR A 638 27.20 43.78 -5.65
N GLU A 639 28.17 42.89 -5.40
CA GLU A 639 29.33 42.66 -6.27
C GLU A 639 29.55 41.15 -6.50
N LEU A 640 29.58 40.71 -7.76
CA LEU A 640 29.85 39.32 -8.16
C LEU A 640 31.34 39.15 -8.51
N ASN A 641 32.22 39.03 -7.50
CA ASN A 641 33.67 38.90 -7.69
C ASN A 641 34.15 37.48 -7.38
N VAL A 642 34.36 36.64 -8.39
CA VAL A 642 34.94 35.29 -8.19
C VAL A 642 36.42 35.43 -7.86
N ASN A 643 36.85 35.11 -6.63
CA ASN A 643 38.26 35.21 -6.24
C ASN A 643 39.09 34.03 -6.77
N SER A 644 40.41 34.18 -6.79
CA SER A 644 41.32 33.10 -7.23
C SER A 644 41.14 31.85 -6.35
N GLY A 645 40.60 30.79 -6.94
CA GLY A 645 40.28 29.52 -6.27
C GLY A 645 38.80 29.30 -5.97
N GLU A 646 37.93 30.31 -6.15
CA GLU A 646 36.48 30.11 -6.19
C GLU A 646 36.03 29.72 -7.59
N THR A 647 35.04 28.85 -7.66
CA THR A 647 34.41 28.40 -8.90
C THR A 647 32.93 28.63 -8.77
N LEU A 648 32.30 29.15 -9.82
CA LEU A 648 30.85 29.14 -9.91
C LEU A 648 30.42 27.71 -10.19
N VAL A 649 29.66 27.11 -9.28
CA VAL A 649 29.28 25.70 -9.37
C VAL A 649 27.87 25.53 -9.86
N TYR A 650 27.04 26.55 -9.65
CA TYR A 650 25.66 26.56 -10.12
C TYR A 650 25.21 27.94 -10.59
N ASP A 651 24.43 27.97 -11.65
CA ASP A 651 23.69 29.12 -12.16
C ASP A 651 22.49 28.59 -12.94
N ASP A 652 21.38 29.32 -12.89
CA ASP A 652 20.20 29.10 -13.72
C ASP A 652 20.52 29.07 -15.23
N TYR A 653 21.67 29.61 -15.68
CA TYR A 653 22.19 29.38 -17.04
C TYR A 653 22.88 28.01 -17.21
N PHE A 654 22.21 26.94 -16.76
CA PHE A 654 22.71 25.56 -16.71
C PHE A 654 23.40 25.09 -18.01
N ALA A 655 22.95 25.54 -19.18
CA ALA A 655 23.55 25.23 -20.48
C ALA A 655 24.88 25.96 -20.79
N ARG A 656 25.09 27.18 -20.28
CA ARG A 656 26.32 27.98 -20.56
C ARG A 656 27.55 27.38 -19.88
N MET A 657 27.38 26.86 -18.66
CA MET A 657 28.50 26.38 -17.85
C MET A 657 29.05 25.02 -18.26
N ASN A 658 28.27 24.19 -18.97
CA ASN A 658 28.67 22.84 -19.40
C ASN A 658 29.14 22.77 -20.86
N SER A 659 29.13 23.88 -21.61
CA SER A 659 29.57 23.89 -23.00
C SER A 659 31.10 23.94 -23.11
N THR A 660 31.67 22.93 -23.78
CA THR A 660 33.09 22.86 -24.17
C THR A 660 33.33 23.30 -25.62
N ASP A 661 32.27 23.48 -26.41
CA ASP A 661 32.33 23.67 -27.88
C ASP A 661 31.98 25.10 -28.37
N GLY A 662 31.76 26.05 -27.45
CA GLY A 662 31.48 27.45 -27.79
C GLY A 662 30.00 27.74 -28.11
N TYR A 663 29.64 29.02 -28.13
CA TYR A 663 28.25 29.52 -28.17
C TYR A 663 27.54 29.31 -29.53
N GLU A 664 28.28 29.17 -30.63
CA GLU A 664 27.73 29.30 -31.99
C GLU A 664 26.91 28.09 -32.48
N SER A 665 26.95 26.94 -31.78
CA SER A 665 26.22 25.72 -32.17
C SER A 665 25.06 25.34 -31.25
N GLN A 666 24.70 26.19 -30.27
CA GLN A 666 23.67 25.90 -29.26
C GLN A 666 22.55 26.93 -29.31
N GLU A 667 21.31 26.51 -29.04
CA GLU A 667 20.19 27.44 -28.85
C GLU A 667 20.49 28.41 -27.69
N THR A 668 20.05 29.67 -27.81
CA THR A 668 20.26 30.73 -26.83
C THR A 668 19.94 30.23 -25.41
N PRO A 669 20.83 30.39 -24.43
CA PRO A 669 20.63 29.84 -23.09
C PRO A 669 19.34 30.34 -22.45
N THR A 670 18.62 29.41 -21.85
CA THR A 670 17.22 29.51 -21.44
C THR A 670 17.03 29.87 -19.96
N ALA A 671 17.97 30.49 -19.24
CA ALA A 671 17.60 31.02 -17.91
C ALA A 671 16.69 32.23 -18.15
N TRP A 672 15.41 32.12 -17.80
CA TRP A 672 14.44 33.20 -18.01
C TRP A 672 14.05 33.83 -16.67
N ASN A 673 14.20 35.14 -16.52
CA ASN A 673 13.75 35.86 -15.31
C ASN A 673 12.22 35.74 -15.10
N TYR A 674 11.44 35.59 -16.17
CA TYR A 674 9.97 35.57 -16.13
C TYR A 674 9.39 34.47 -17.02
N GLN A 675 8.23 33.94 -16.63
CA GLN A 675 7.34 33.16 -17.49
C GLN A 675 5.94 33.76 -17.41
N PHE A 676 5.26 33.92 -18.55
CA PHE A 676 3.93 34.48 -18.57
C PHE A 676 3.01 33.76 -19.55
N TYR A 677 1.70 33.81 -19.28
CA TYR A 677 0.70 33.24 -20.17
C TYR A 677 0.24 34.28 -21.20
N ASN A 678 0.46 34.00 -22.48
CA ASN A 678 0.15 34.93 -23.58
C ASN A 678 -1.28 34.81 -24.14
N GLY A 679 -2.12 33.95 -23.55
CA GLY A 679 -3.48 33.65 -24.02
C GLY A 679 -3.62 32.36 -24.83
N SER A 680 -2.52 31.81 -25.35
CA SER A 680 -2.47 30.51 -26.06
C SER A 680 -1.51 29.50 -25.41
N GLY A 681 -0.52 29.96 -24.65
CA GLY A 681 0.46 29.13 -23.97
C GLY A 681 1.39 29.95 -23.06
N TRP A 682 2.26 29.25 -22.34
CA TRP A 682 3.29 29.87 -21.51
C TRP A 682 4.52 30.21 -22.35
N VAL A 683 5.02 31.42 -22.18
CA VAL A 683 6.21 31.94 -22.86
C VAL A 683 7.18 32.45 -21.81
N SER A 684 8.46 32.16 -22.02
CA SER A 684 9.53 32.57 -21.12
C SER A 684 10.25 33.82 -21.64
N SER A 685 10.66 34.73 -20.75
CA SER A 685 11.31 36.01 -21.08
C SER A 685 12.36 36.40 -20.04
N ASN A 686 13.39 37.13 -20.47
CA ASN A 686 14.36 37.77 -19.57
C ASN A 686 14.06 39.24 -19.26
N ALA A 687 13.14 39.84 -20.02
CA ALA A 687 12.63 41.17 -19.76
C ALA A 687 11.33 41.08 -18.98
N ASP A 688 11.13 42.01 -18.04
CA ASP A 688 9.89 42.19 -17.29
C ASP A 688 8.80 42.82 -18.18
N GLU A 689 8.43 42.14 -19.26
CA GLU A 689 7.45 42.63 -20.25
C GLU A 689 6.12 41.88 -20.11
N VAL A 690 5.00 42.62 -20.06
CA VAL A 690 3.66 42.02 -20.18
C VAL A 690 3.29 41.97 -21.67
N PRO A 691 2.91 40.82 -22.23
CA PRO A 691 2.59 40.70 -23.65
C PRO A 691 1.41 41.61 -24.05
N SER A 692 1.55 42.28 -25.19
CA SER A 692 0.54 43.21 -25.71
C SER A 692 -0.72 42.55 -26.29
N THR A 693 -0.74 41.22 -26.44
CA THR A 693 -1.75 40.51 -27.26
C THR A 693 -2.24 39.20 -26.64
N SER A 694 -2.94 39.25 -25.51
CA SER A 694 -3.75 38.12 -25.03
C SER A 694 -5.22 38.37 -25.38
N GLN A 695 -5.69 37.82 -26.50
CA GLN A 695 -7.11 37.98 -26.90
C GLN A 695 -8.09 37.30 -25.93
N ASN A 696 -7.62 36.33 -25.13
CA ASN A 696 -8.47 35.48 -24.31
C ASN A 696 -8.60 35.93 -22.85
N MET A 697 -7.85 36.96 -22.41
CA MET A 697 -7.87 37.46 -21.03
C MET A 697 -7.92 39.00 -20.96
N GLN A 698 -8.92 39.63 -21.59
CA GLN A 698 -9.07 41.10 -21.56
C GLN A 698 -9.98 41.57 -20.43
N LEU A 699 -9.57 42.63 -19.72
CA LEU A 699 -10.38 43.29 -18.69
C LEU A 699 -11.74 43.75 -19.23
N THR A 700 -12.77 43.52 -18.43
CA THR A 700 -14.16 43.95 -18.67
C THR A 700 -14.63 44.83 -17.53
N ASP A 701 -15.63 45.67 -17.78
CA ASP A 701 -16.30 46.49 -16.77
C ASP A 701 -17.18 45.67 -15.80
N GLU A 702 -17.48 44.41 -16.16
CA GLU A 702 -18.10 43.39 -15.31
C GLU A 702 -17.09 42.38 -14.75
N TRP A 703 -17.45 41.70 -13.65
CA TRP A 703 -16.66 40.60 -13.11
C TRP A 703 -16.62 39.42 -14.08
N LYS A 704 -15.41 38.98 -14.44
CA LYS A 704 -15.20 37.85 -15.33
C LYS A 704 -14.15 36.89 -14.79
N LYS A 705 -14.40 35.59 -14.91
CA LYS A 705 -13.48 34.52 -14.54
C LYS A 705 -12.51 34.22 -15.69
N TYR A 706 -11.24 34.06 -15.36
CA TYR A 706 -10.17 33.63 -16.27
C TYR A 706 -9.52 32.36 -15.75
N GLU A 707 -9.12 31.46 -16.65
CA GLU A 707 -8.48 30.19 -16.31
C GLU A 707 -7.35 29.86 -17.30
N CYS A 708 -6.26 29.25 -16.82
CA CYS A 708 -5.20 28.66 -17.65
C CYS A 708 -4.53 27.47 -16.94
N VAL A 709 -3.80 26.64 -17.70
CA VAL A 709 -3.00 25.53 -17.16
C VAL A 709 -1.53 25.89 -17.26
N TYR A 710 -0.79 25.69 -16.18
CA TYR A 710 0.64 25.95 -16.08
C TYR A 710 1.40 24.66 -15.77
N ARG A 711 2.61 24.52 -16.32
CA ARG A 711 3.58 23.49 -15.95
C ARG A 711 4.85 24.18 -15.49
N TRP A 712 5.25 23.95 -14.25
CA TRP A 712 6.57 24.40 -13.80
C TRP A 712 7.62 23.45 -14.37
N ASP A 713 8.37 23.89 -15.39
CA ASP A 713 9.49 23.17 -16.00
C ASP A 713 10.78 23.94 -15.77
N TYR A 714 11.35 23.74 -14.59
CA TYR A 714 12.61 24.33 -14.18
C TYR A 714 13.66 23.25 -14.13
N GLU A 715 14.82 23.47 -14.74
CA GLU A 715 15.88 22.47 -14.83
C GLU A 715 16.80 22.45 -13.60
N GLY A 716 16.49 23.22 -12.54
CA GLY A 716 17.33 23.37 -11.35
C GLY A 716 16.70 23.05 -9.99
N ASP A 717 17.53 23.12 -8.94
CA ASP A 717 17.14 22.88 -7.54
C ASP A 717 16.43 24.08 -6.90
N HIS A 718 15.48 23.82 -5.99
CA HIS A 718 14.60 24.84 -5.39
C HIS A 718 15.25 25.59 -4.23
N TYR A 719 15.82 26.77 -4.46
CA TYR A 719 16.36 27.65 -3.39
C TYR A 719 15.34 28.70 -2.88
N ARG A 720 14.24 28.91 -3.61
CA ARG A 720 13.10 29.76 -3.23
C ARG A 720 11.90 29.44 -4.12
N LEU A 721 10.69 29.73 -3.64
CA LEU A 721 9.49 29.67 -4.48
C LEU A 721 9.41 30.86 -5.45
N PRO A 722 8.87 30.68 -6.67
CA PRO A 722 8.59 31.79 -7.57
C PRO A 722 7.44 32.67 -7.07
N LYS A 723 7.42 33.92 -7.53
CA LYS A 723 6.30 34.84 -7.29
C LYS A 723 5.31 34.79 -8.44
N PHE A 724 4.09 34.35 -8.18
CA PHE A 724 2.96 34.48 -9.09
C PHE A 724 2.41 35.91 -9.09
N LYS A 725 2.26 36.49 -10.28
CA LYS A 725 1.78 37.85 -10.52
C LYS A 725 0.64 37.81 -11.55
N ILE A 726 -0.27 38.78 -11.47
CA ILE A 726 -1.23 39.07 -12.55
C ILE A 726 -1.04 40.54 -12.92
N ALA A 727 -0.63 40.80 -14.15
CA ALA A 727 -0.33 42.15 -14.62
C ALA A 727 -1.12 42.50 -15.89
N ALA A 728 -1.45 43.79 -16.05
CA ALA A 728 -2.07 44.33 -17.25
C ALA A 728 -1.01 44.76 -18.28
N SER A 729 -1.33 44.66 -19.57
CA SER A 729 -0.46 45.04 -20.70
C SER A 729 -0.08 46.53 -20.74
N GLY A 730 -0.76 47.36 -19.96
CA GLY A 730 -0.51 48.79 -19.83
C GLY A 730 -1.14 49.34 -18.55
N PRO A 731 -1.11 50.67 -18.35
CA PRO A 731 -1.85 51.36 -17.31
C PRO A 731 -3.28 50.84 -17.12
N ALA A 732 -3.57 50.26 -15.95
CA ALA A 732 -4.91 49.78 -15.64
C ALA A 732 -5.20 49.86 -14.14
N ASP A 733 -6.40 50.33 -13.81
CA ASP A 733 -7.01 50.19 -12.49
C ASP A 733 -7.98 49.01 -12.55
N PHE A 734 -7.75 47.99 -11.73
CA PHE A 734 -8.58 46.77 -11.74
C PHE A 734 -8.60 46.08 -10.38
N ARG A 735 -9.56 45.17 -10.23
CA ARG A 735 -9.73 44.34 -9.04
C ARG A 735 -9.56 42.87 -9.39
N LEU A 736 -9.02 42.12 -8.43
CA LEU A 736 -8.89 40.67 -8.48
C LEU A 736 -9.63 40.04 -7.30
N ALA A 737 -10.27 38.90 -7.56
CA ALA A 737 -10.96 38.10 -6.54
C ALA A 737 -10.79 36.60 -6.84
N ASP A 738 -10.91 35.77 -5.81
CA ASP A 738 -10.91 34.30 -5.92
C ASP A 738 -9.77 33.76 -6.81
N ILE A 739 -8.54 34.22 -6.56
CA ILE A 739 -7.33 33.73 -7.23
C ILE A 739 -7.05 32.33 -6.67
N GLN A 740 -6.92 31.34 -7.54
CA GLN A 740 -6.69 29.94 -7.18
C GLN A 740 -5.58 29.36 -8.06
N ILE A 741 -4.64 28.67 -7.44
CA ILE A 741 -3.65 27.83 -8.12
C ILE A 741 -3.83 26.43 -7.57
N GLN A 742 -4.46 25.56 -8.33
CA GLN A 742 -4.78 24.21 -7.91
C GLN A 742 -3.78 23.27 -8.56
N ARG A 743 -3.03 22.52 -7.74
CA ARG A 743 -2.23 21.41 -8.24
C ARG A 743 -3.14 20.48 -9.03
N LEU A 744 -2.81 20.31 -10.30
CA LEU A 744 -3.33 19.22 -11.09
C LEU A 744 -2.44 18.02 -10.77
N ASN A 745 -3.05 16.87 -10.49
CA ASN A 745 -2.32 15.63 -10.56
C ASN A 745 -1.86 15.48 -12.02
N LYS A 746 -0.60 15.89 -12.27
CA LYS A 746 0.05 16.04 -13.57
C LYS A 746 -0.35 15.03 -14.63
N LEU A 747 -0.49 15.52 -15.87
CA LEU A 747 -0.05 14.76 -17.04
C LEU A 747 1.44 14.45 -16.85
N ASP A 748 1.82 13.24 -16.48
CA ASP A 748 3.23 12.83 -16.52
C ASP A 748 3.74 12.90 -18.00
N ASP A 749 5.00 12.55 -18.28
CA ASP A 749 5.17 11.67 -19.45
C ASP A 749 4.44 10.38 -19.11
N GLU A 750 3.11 10.47 -19.10
CA GLU A 750 2.24 9.50 -18.49
C GLU A 750 2.37 8.30 -19.39
N ILE A 751 3.14 7.33 -18.91
CA ILE A 751 2.89 5.93 -19.22
C ILE A 751 1.47 5.72 -18.72
N LYS A 752 0.52 6.08 -19.58
CA LYS A 752 -0.89 6.02 -19.28
C LYS A 752 -1.50 4.96 -20.15
N ILE A 753 -2.66 4.53 -19.73
CA ILE A 753 -3.52 3.76 -20.59
C ILE A 753 -4.75 4.61 -20.88
N ASP A 754 -5.04 4.81 -22.17
CA ASP A 754 -6.28 5.44 -22.62
C ASP A 754 -7.24 4.37 -23.14
N ASN A 755 -8.50 4.74 -23.40
CA ASN A 755 -9.55 3.82 -23.85
C ASN A 755 -9.69 2.59 -22.95
N LEU A 756 -9.44 2.73 -21.64
CA LEU A 756 -9.62 1.66 -20.68
C LEU A 756 -11.10 1.32 -20.55
N HIS A 757 -11.47 0.13 -21.01
CA HIS A 757 -12.81 -0.40 -20.80
C HIS A 757 -12.79 -1.92 -20.73
N ALA A 758 -13.77 -2.47 -20.02
CA ALA A 758 -14.06 -3.89 -20.05
C ALA A 758 -15.35 -4.12 -20.87
N GLU A 759 -15.30 -5.07 -21.79
CA GLU A 759 -16.50 -5.61 -22.42
C GLU A 759 -16.88 -6.93 -21.72
N ASP A 760 -18.08 -6.95 -21.14
CA ASP A 760 -18.77 -8.20 -20.80
C ASP A 760 -19.38 -8.81 -22.07
N THR A 761 -19.37 -10.13 -22.17
CA THR A 761 -20.01 -10.86 -23.27
C THR A 761 -21.54 -11.02 -23.09
N GLY A 762 -22.14 -10.49 -22.02
CA GLY A 762 -23.58 -10.58 -21.77
C GLY A 762 -24.17 -9.49 -20.86
N ALA A 763 -25.45 -9.64 -20.50
CA ALA A 763 -26.15 -8.77 -19.56
C ALA A 763 -25.92 -9.17 -18.08
N SER A 764 -25.12 -10.21 -17.83
CA SER A 764 -24.83 -10.81 -16.52
C SER A 764 -23.50 -11.56 -16.57
N LEU A 765 -22.69 -11.44 -15.52
CA LEU A 765 -21.42 -12.16 -15.36
C LEU A 765 -21.68 -13.56 -14.79
N TYR A 766 -21.14 -14.59 -15.43
CA TYR A 766 -21.25 -15.99 -14.99
C TYR A 766 -19.88 -16.62 -14.76
N VAL A 767 -19.82 -17.57 -13.84
CA VAL A 767 -18.64 -18.40 -13.64
C VAL A 767 -18.28 -19.12 -14.95
N GLY A 768 -17.00 -19.04 -15.34
CA GLY A 768 -16.49 -19.63 -16.58
C GLY A 768 -16.62 -18.76 -17.83
N ASN A 769 -17.32 -17.61 -17.77
CA ASN A 769 -17.32 -16.61 -18.84
C ASN A 769 -15.96 -15.91 -18.93
N TYR A 770 -15.78 -15.16 -20.02
CA TYR A 770 -14.63 -14.28 -20.20
C TYR A 770 -15.12 -12.83 -20.31
N PHE A 771 -14.36 -11.92 -19.73
CA PHE A 771 -14.45 -10.50 -20.06
C PHE A 771 -13.16 -10.08 -20.76
N SER A 772 -13.28 -9.11 -21.67
CA SER A 772 -12.12 -8.54 -22.37
C SER A 772 -11.79 -7.20 -21.75
N ILE A 773 -10.52 -6.98 -21.39
CA ILE A 773 -10.03 -5.65 -21.07
C ILE A 773 -9.36 -5.09 -22.31
N TYR A 774 -9.70 -3.86 -22.62
CA TYR A 774 -9.07 -3.05 -23.66
C TYR A 774 -8.48 -1.82 -23.03
N TYR A 775 -7.28 -1.47 -23.47
CA TYR A 775 -6.66 -0.20 -23.20
C TYR A 775 -5.55 0.04 -24.23
N ASP A 776 -5.34 1.30 -24.55
CA ASP A 776 -4.27 1.75 -25.45
C ASP A 776 -3.13 2.30 -24.59
N PHE A 777 -1.92 1.81 -24.80
CA PHE A 777 -0.74 2.35 -24.12
C PHE A 777 -0.35 3.68 -24.76
N GLU A 778 -0.29 4.75 -23.98
CA GLU A 778 0.13 6.06 -24.46
C GLU A 778 1.31 6.60 -23.65
N THR A 779 2.16 7.40 -24.32
CA THR A 779 3.14 8.29 -23.71
C THR A 779 2.89 9.70 -24.21
N VAL A 780 2.92 10.72 -23.32
CA VAL A 780 2.53 12.11 -23.64
C VAL A 780 3.42 12.79 -24.69
N ASN A 781 4.59 12.23 -24.99
CA ASN A 781 5.42 12.62 -26.14
C ASN A 781 5.30 11.61 -27.30
N GLU A 782 4.90 12.09 -28.48
CA GLU A 782 4.73 11.30 -29.71
C GLU A 782 5.99 10.48 -30.03
N GLY A 783 5.99 9.16 -29.81
CA GLY A 783 7.09 8.30 -30.29
C GLY A 783 7.19 6.85 -29.81
N VAL A 784 6.66 6.47 -28.65
CA VAL A 784 6.79 5.09 -28.13
C VAL A 784 5.41 4.42 -28.05
N LYS A 785 5.23 3.33 -28.81
CA LYS A 785 3.98 2.55 -28.90
C LYS A 785 4.09 1.12 -28.34
N GLU A 786 5.05 0.87 -27.45
CA GLU A 786 5.26 -0.49 -26.91
C GLU A 786 5.75 -0.45 -25.45
N GLY A 787 4.98 -1.06 -24.55
CA GLY A 787 5.29 -1.26 -23.13
C GLY A 787 4.61 -2.53 -22.58
N ASN A 788 4.93 -2.93 -21.35
CA ASN A 788 4.24 -4.03 -20.65
C ASN A 788 3.26 -3.43 -19.63
N SER A 789 2.31 -4.22 -19.13
CA SER A 789 1.44 -3.82 -18.02
C SER A 789 1.32 -4.94 -17.00
N ILE A 790 1.22 -4.56 -15.74
CA ILE A 790 0.91 -5.44 -14.62
C ILE A 790 -0.60 -5.35 -14.37
N LEU A 791 -1.31 -6.48 -14.42
CA LEU A 791 -2.75 -6.55 -14.17
C LEU A 791 -2.99 -7.29 -12.86
N LYS A 792 -3.69 -6.68 -11.90
CA LYS A 792 -4.15 -7.33 -10.66
C LYS A 792 -5.64 -7.62 -10.74
N PHE A 793 -6.05 -8.83 -10.39
CA PHE A 793 -7.45 -9.21 -10.23
C PHE A 793 -7.91 -8.89 -8.82
N LEU A 794 -9.11 -8.35 -8.69
CA LEU A 794 -9.68 -7.94 -7.43
C LEU A 794 -11.03 -8.65 -7.19
N SER A 795 -11.26 -9.05 -5.94
CA SER A 795 -12.57 -9.44 -5.41
C SER A 795 -13.09 -8.33 -4.51
N GLY A 796 -14.23 -7.74 -4.86
CA GLY A 796 -14.86 -6.63 -4.13
C GLY A 796 -16.04 -7.05 -3.26
N ASP A 797 -16.09 -6.52 -2.04
CA ASP A 797 -17.25 -6.61 -1.14
C ASP A 797 -18.32 -5.53 -1.44
N GLU A 798 -19.43 -5.57 -0.69
CA GLU A 798 -20.53 -4.61 -0.82
C GLU A 798 -20.17 -3.16 -0.40
N ASN A 799 -19.06 -2.99 0.34
CA ASN A 799 -18.57 -1.71 0.85
C ASN A 799 -17.47 -1.09 -0.05
N GLY A 800 -17.08 -1.78 -1.12
CA GLY A 800 -16.03 -1.33 -2.03
C GLY A 800 -14.61 -1.58 -1.54
N ASN A 801 -14.44 -2.48 -0.56
CA ASN A 801 -13.12 -3.01 -0.22
C ASN A 801 -12.77 -4.12 -1.20
N TYR A 802 -11.57 -4.05 -1.75
CA TYR A 802 -11.09 -4.98 -2.75
C TYR A 802 -9.87 -5.72 -2.23
N ALA A 803 -9.92 -7.05 -2.22
CA ALA A 803 -8.76 -7.90 -2.05
C ALA A 803 -8.16 -8.21 -3.43
N VAL A 804 -6.84 -8.19 -3.56
CA VAL A 804 -6.18 -8.79 -4.74
C VAL A 804 -6.40 -10.30 -4.65
N ILE A 805 -6.63 -10.96 -5.77
CA ILE A 805 -6.84 -12.42 -5.83
C ILE A 805 -5.96 -13.08 -6.90
N GLY A 806 -4.99 -12.33 -7.42
CA GLY A 806 -4.08 -12.77 -8.47
C GLY A 806 -3.52 -11.63 -9.30
N MET A 807 -2.45 -11.91 -10.04
CA MET A 807 -1.80 -10.93 -10.92
C MET A 807 -1.29 -11.61 -12.20
N THR A 808 -1.25 -10.87 -13.31
CA THR A 808 -0.66 -11.33 -14.57
C THR A 808 0.06 -10.19 -15.29
N TYR A 809 0.97 -10.55 -16.20
CA TYR A 809 1.71 -9.59 -17.01
C TYR A 809 1.21 -9.61 -18.45
N CYS A 810 1.04 -8.42 -19.02
CA CYS A 810 0.64 -8.24 -20.40
C CYS A 810 1.73 -7.52 -21.19
N LYS A 811 2.11 -8.04 -22.35
CA LYS A 811 3.15 -7.47 -23.21
C LYS A 811 2.52 -6.72 -24.39
N GLY A 812 2.80 -5.43 -24.55
CA GLY A 812 2.40 -4.61 -25.69
C GLY A 812 1.00 -4.00 -25.58
N ASP A 813 0.54 -3.38 -26.67
CA ASP A 813 -0.81 -2.83 -26.82
C ASP A 813 -1.82 -3.98 -26.86
N SER A 814 -2.53 -4.23 -25.75
CA SER A 814 -3.05 -5.57 -25.48
C SER A 814 -4.49 -5.61 -25.01
N LYS A 815 -5.35 -6.08 -25.91
CA LYS A 815 -6.58 -6.78 -25.53
C LYS A 815 -6.21 -8.00 -24.69
N THR A 816 -6.66 -8.04 -23.44
CA THR A 816 -6.46 -9.20 -22.55
C THR A 816 -7.79 -9.89 -22.29
N LEU A 817 -7.85 -11.20 -22.54
CA LEU A 817 -9.04 -12.03 -22.32
C LEU A 817 -8.90 -12.76 -20.99
N LEU A 818 -9.82 -12.55 -20.06
CA LEU A 818 -9.70 -13.06 -18.69
C LEU A 818 -10.94 -13.88 -18.33
N ARG A 819 -10.70 -15.12 -17.87
CA ARG A 819 -11.77 -16.04 -17.44
C ARG A 819 -12.23 -15.65 -16.04
N ILE A 820 -13.53 -15.68 -15.78
CA ILE A 820 -14.12 -15.48 -14.45
C ILE A 820 -14.01 -16.79 -13.67
N PRO A 821 -13.13 -16.89 -12.65
CA PRO A 821 -13.02 -18.08 -11.80
C PRO A 821 -14.22 -18.20 -10.85
N ASP A 822 -14.47 -19.44 -10.41
CA ASP A 822 -15.53 -19.80 -9.45
C ASP A 822 -15.43 -19.00 -8.13
N MET A 823 -14.23 -18.58 -7.73
CA MET A 823 -13.96 -17.80 -6.51
C MET A 823 -14.58 -16.39 -6.52
N LEU A 824 -14.91 -15.83 -7.70
CA LEU A 824 -15.57 -14.53 -7.82
C LEU A 824 -17.10 -14.61 -7.67
N LEU A 825 -17.66 -15.81 -7.43
CA LEU A 825 -19.09 -16.02 -7.25
C LEU A 825 -19.64 -15.15 -6.10
N GLY A 826 -20.67 -14.35 -6.39
CA GLY A 826 -21.28 -13.47 -5.39
C GLY A 826 -20.46 -12.21 -5.04
N SER A 827 -19.26 -12.07 -5.58
CA SER A 827 -18.42 -10.86 -5.44
C SER A 827 -18.62 -9.89 -6.61
N ARG A 828 -18.13 -8.65 -6.44
CA ARG A 828 -17.97 -7.69 -7.54
C ARG A 828 -16.54 -7.74 -8.05
N PRO A 829 -16.28 -8.21 -9.28
CA PRO A 829 -14.92 -8.24 -9.81
C PRO A 829 -14.35 -6.82 -9.97
N GLY A 830 -13.04 -6.69 -9.81
CA GLY A 830 -12.29 -5.47 -10.13
C GLY A 830 -10.91 -5.80 -10.68
N ILE A 831 -10.26 -4.83 -11.31
CA ILE A 831 -8.93 -5.01 -11.93
C ILE A 831 -8.11 -3.74 -11.76
N GLU A 832 -6.86 -3.87 -11.31
CA GLU A 832 -5.88 -2.77 -11.39
C GLU A 832 -4.91 -3.01 -12.53
N ILE A 833 -4.50 -1.94 -13.22
CA ILE A 833 -3.55 -1.97 -14.32
C ILE A 833 -2.45 -0.97 -14.03
N ILE A 834 -1.20 -1.43 -14.06
CA ILE A 834 0.00 -0.61 -13.86
C ILE A 834 0.85 -0.72 -15.14
N PRO A 835 0.84 0.31 -16.00
CA PRO A 835 1.62 0.32 -17.22
C PRO A 835 3.12 0.50 -16.92
N LYS A 836 3.99 -0.20 -17.65
CA LYS A 836 5.45 -0.27 -17.48
C LYS A 836 6.17 -0.11 -18.82
N SER A 837 7.13 0.81 -18.92
CA SER A 837 7.93 1.04 -20.13
C SER A 837 8.95 -0.11 -20.37
N LYS A 838 9.50 -0.22 -21.59
CA LYS A 838 10.61 -1.15 -21.89
C LYS A 838 11.88 -0.90 -21.04
N ALA A 839 12.07 0.31 -20.53
CA ALA A 839 13.19 0.67 -19.66
C ALA A 839 12.92 0.33 -18.17
N GLY A 840 11.72 -0.16 -17.85
CA GLY A 840 11.33 -0.59 -16.51
C GLY A 840 10.67 0.49 -15.64
N GLU A 841 10.28 1.63 -16.22
CA GLU A 841 9.59 2.72 -15.52
C GLU A 841 8.08 2.44 -15.45
N THR A 842 7.41 2.76 -14.35
CA THR A 842 5.98 2.47 -14.16
C THR A 842 5.15 3.76 -14.14
N GLY A 843 3.96 3.72 -14.74
CA GLY A 843 2.97 4.80 -14.75
C GLY A 843 1.90 4.68 -13.66
N ALA A 844 0.85 5.50 -13.76
CA ALA A 844 -0.24 5.55 -12.79
C ALA A 844 -1.04 4.22 -12.73
N VAL A 845 -1.64 3.93 -11.58
CA VAL A 845 -2.52 2.76 -11.41
C VAL A 845 -3.92 3.11 -11.91
N TYR A 846 -4.43 2.33 -12.86
CA TYR A 846 -5.80 2.45 -13.35
C TYR A 846 -6.65 1.31 -12.80
N ARG A 847 -7.92 1.57 -12.46
CA ARG A 847 -8.81 0.54 -11.92
C ARG A 847 -10.09 0.43 -12.75
N VAL A 848 -10.46 -0.81 -13.09
CA VAL A 848 -11.77 -1.16 -13.67
C VAL A 848 -12.56 -1.90 -12.62
N GLN A 849 -13.81 -1.51 -12.39
CA GLN A 849 -14.74 -2.19 -11.49
C GLN A 849 -15.96 -2.65 -12.28
N PHE A 850 -16.43 -3.86 -12.00
CA PHE A 850 -17.65 -4.38 -12.59
C PHE A 850 -18.84 -4.05 -11.68
N GLU A 851 -19.90 -3.45 -12.24
CA GLU A 851 -21.12 -3.15 -11.49
C GLU A 851 -21.94 -4.41 -11.18
N GLN A 852 -21.78 -5.45 -12.00
CA GLN A 852 -22.50 -6.70 -11.90
C GLN A 852 -21.84 -7.60 -10.84
N ILE A 853 -22.67 -8.22 -10.01
CA ILE A 853 -22.25 -9.35 -9.19
C ILE A 853 -22.21 -10.60 -10.09
N VAL A 854 -21.22 -11.47 -9.92
CA VAL A 854 -21.18 -12.75 -10.64
C VAL A 854 -22.39 -13.60 -10.21
N ALA A 855 -23.34 -13.78 -11.13
CA ALA A 855 -24.66 -14.35 -10.86
C ALA A 855 -24.70 -15.86 -11.15
N GLY A 856 -25.42 -16.60 -10.29
CA GLY A 856 -25.98 -17.92 -10.61
C GLY A 856 -25.05 -19.13 -10.43
N LYS A 857 -25.42 -20.01 -9.49
CA LYS A 857 -24.97 -21.40 -9.41
C LYS A 857 -26.15 -22.28 -9.79
N VAL A 858 -25.99 -23.22 -10.72
CA VAL A 858 -26.71 -24.51 -10.65
C VAL A 858 -25.72 -25.45 -9.96
N LEU A 859 -26.12 -26.11 -8.88
CA LEU A 859 -25.36 -27.23 -8.30
C LEU A 859 -25.91 -28.55 -8.86
N PRO A 860 -25.56 -29.00 -10.07
CA PRO A 860 -25.90 -30.34 -10.47
C PRO A 860 -25.06 -31.33 -9.66
N SER A 861 -25.72 -32.24 -8.96
CA SER A 861 -25.12 -33.53 -8.62
C SER A 861 -25.49 -34.51 -9.74
N LEU A 862 -24.60 -35.45 -10.08
CA LEU A 862 -24.89 -36.52 -11.03
C LEU A 862 -24.42 -37.83 -10.39
N SER A 863 -25.36 -38.70 -10.01
CA SER A 863 -25.06 -40.05 -9.53
C SER A 863 -25.64 -41.11 -10.48
N ILE A 864 -24.97 -42.26 -10.59
CA ILE A 864 -25.41 -43.41 -11.40
C ILE A 864 -25.72 -44.57 -10.46
N LYS A 865 -27.01 -44.96 -10.35
CA LYS A 865 -27.46 -46.09 -9.52
C LYS A 865 -27.93 -47.25 -10.41
N GLY A 866 -27.41 -48.46 -10.19
CA GLY A 866 -27.93 -49.71 -10.79
C GLY A 866 -27.48 -50.05 -12.23
N ALA A 867 -28.09 -51.11 -12.81
CA ALA A 867 -27.84 -51.60 -14.17
C ALA A 867 -28.67 -50.87 -15.24
N ASP A 868 -29.85 -50.39 -14.86
CA ASP A 868 -30.59 -49.34 -15.54
C ASP A 868 -30.15 -48.05 -14.86
N ALA A 869 -29.36 -47.18 -15.49
CA ALA A 869 -28.89 -45.96 -14.82
C ALA A 869 -30.07 -45.06 -14.45
N GLU A 870 -30.51 -45.19 -13.20
CA GLU A 870 -31.26 -44.15 -12.53
C GLU A 870 -30.26 -43.02 -12.27
N TYR A 871 -30.54 -41.87 -12.89
CA TYR A 871 -29.81 -40.64 -12.67
C TYR A 871 -30.64 -39.74 -11.75
N GLU A 872 -29.95 -39.15 -10.79
CA GLU A 872 -30.49 -38.15 -9.88
C GLU A 872 -29.73 -36.86 -10.15
N ILE A 873 -30.49 -35.80 -10.48
CA ILE A 873 -29.97 -34.45 -10.68
C ILE A 873 -30.58 -33.56 -9.60
N GLU A 874 -29.80 -33.24 -8.57
CA GLU A 874 -30.16 -32.17 -7.66
C GLU A 874 -29.85 -30.82 -8.32
N SER A 875 -30.72 -29.82 -8.16
CA SER A 875 -30.48 -28.47 -8.65
C SER A 875 -30.75 -27.45 -7.55
N VAL A 876 -29.72 -26.67 -7.20
CA VAL A 876 -29.81 -25.56 -6.24
C VAL A 876 -29.39 -24.28 -6.95
N PHE A 877 -30.27 -23.27 -6.88
CA PHE A 877 -30.12 -21.97 -7.54
C PHE A 877 -29.71 -20.89 -6.53
N ALA A 878 -28.80 -19.99 -6.90
CA ALA A 878 -28.40 -18.85 -6.06
C ALA A 878 -29.58 -17.88 -5.83
N PRO A 879 -29.64 -17.13 -4.70
CA PRO A 879 -30.78 -16.26 -4.34
C PRO A 879 -31.15 -15.21 -5.39
N ASN A 880 -30.20 -14.81 -6.24
CA ASN A 880 -30.36 -13.78 -7.27
C ASN A 880 -30.49 -14.36 -8.70
N PHE A 881 -30.69 -15.67 -8.86
CA PHE A 881 -30.87 -16.29 -10.18
C PHE A 881 -32.31 -16.07 -10.68
N THR A 882 -32.46 -15.26 -11.73
CA THR A 882 -33.77 -14.74 -12.19
C THR A 882 -34.37 -15.48 -13.39
N GLN A 883 -33.62 -16.39 -14.03
CA GLN A 883 -34.08 -17.14 -15.20
C GLN A 883 -35.12 -18.21 -14.77
N PRO A 884 -36.31 -18.27 -15.40
CA PRO A 884 -37.41 -19.17 -14.98
C PRO A 884 -37.18 -20.65 -15.33
N LYS A 885 -36.24 -20.97 -16.23
CA LYS A 885 -35.92 -22.32 -16.71
C LYS A 885 -34.43 -22.44 -17.05
N VAL A 886 -33.88 -23.64 -16.88
CA VAL A 886 -32.52 -24.03 -17.31
C VAL A 886 -32.63 -25.29 -18.17
N ASP A 887 -31.89 -25.31 -19.28
CA ASP A 887 -31.79 -26.45 -20.19
C ASP A 887 -30.63 -27.37 -19.76
N VAL A 888 -30.95 -28.60 -19.37
CA VAL A 888 -29.94 -29.59 -18.92
C VAL A 888 -29.78 -30.71 -19.94
N CYS A 889 -28.54 -31.13 -20.19
CA CYS A 889 -28.18 -32.22 -21.10
C CYS A 889 -27.25 -33.22 -20.41
N LEU A 890 -27.60 -34.50 -20.47
CA LEU A 890 -26.72 -35.61 -20.14
C LEU A 890 -26.11 -36.17 -21.43
N ALA A 891 -24.80 -36.32 -21.49
CA ALA A 891 -24.04 -36.87 -22.60
C ALA A 891 -23.33 -38.16 -22.16
N PHE A 892 -23.64 -39.26 -22.82
CA PHE A 892 -23.16 -40.60 -22.50
C PHE A 892 -22.01 -40.97 -23.42
N TYR A 893 -20.89 -41.41 -22.86
CA TYR A 893 -19.65 -41.71 -23.55
C TYR A 893 -19.22 -43.15 -23.32
N SER A 894 -18.59 -43.76 -24.33
CA SER A 894 -17.89 -45.04 -24.19
C SER A 894 -16.61 -44.90 -23.35
N SER A 895 -15.98 -46.02 -23.02
CA SER A 895 -14.66 -46.09 -22.36
C SER A 895 -13.52 -45.49 -23.20
N GLU A 896 -13.76 -45.25 -24.49
CA GLU A 896 -12.84 -44.60 -25.44
C GLU A 896 -13.19 -43.11 -25.66
N ASN A 897 -14.03 -42.52 -24.80
CA ASN A 897 -14.52 -41.14 -24.92
C ASN A 897 -15.34 -40.84 -26.18
N GLN A 898 -15.92 -41.85 -26.83
CA GLN A 898 -16.84 -41.63 -27.95
C GLN A 898 -18.25 -41.31 -27.43
N LEU A 899 -18.86 -40.22 -27.88
CA LEU A 899 -20.24 -39.86 -27.54
C LEU A 899 -21.22 -40.91 -28.10
N LEU A 900 -21.88 -41.65 -27.22
CA LEU A 900 -22.86 -42.68 -27.55
C LEU A 900 -24.26 -42.09 -27.75
N LYS A 901 -24.71 -41.24 -26.81
CA LYS A 901 -26.04 -40.61 -26.84
C LYS A 901 -26.14 -39.37 -25.96
N THR A 902 -27.20 -38.59 -26.13
CA THR A 902 -27.56 -37.48 -25.24
C THR A 902 -29.01 -37.58 -24.77
N VAL A 903 -29.28 -37.13 -23.54
CA VAL A 903 -30.62 -37.04 -22.93
C VAL A 903 -30.86 -35.61 -22.47
N TYR A 904 -32.01 -35.05 -22.81
CA TYR A 904 -32.37 -33.66 -22.54
C TYR A 904 -33.40 -33.58 -21.43
N ILE A 905 -33.18 -32.69 -20.46
CA ILE A 905 -33.99 -32.55 -19.25
C ILE A 905 -34.33 -31.06 -19.06
N PRO A 906 -35.59 -30.65 -19.28
CA PRO A 906 -36.02 -29.29 -18.97
C PRO A 906 -36.17 -29.12 -17.45
N VAL A 907 -35.52 -28.10 -16.86
CA VAL A 907 -35.59 -27.81 -15.41
C VAL A 907 -36.30 -26.47 -15.19
N GLU A 908 -37.36 -26.45 -14.37
CA GLU A 908 -38.04 -25.22 -13.96
C GLU A 908 -37.43 -24.70 -12.64
N THR A 909 -37.16 -23.39 -12.57
CA THR A 909 -36.63 -22.76 -11.35
C THR A 909 -37.80 -22.35 -10.46
N GLN A 910 -38.11 -23.13 -9.42
CA GLN A 910 -38.97 -22.68 -8.32
C GLN A 910 -38.19 -22.71 -7.00
N THR A 911 -38.62 -21.90 -6.04
CA THR A 911 -37.92 -21.40 -4.85
C THR A 911 -37.57 -22.42 -3.76
N ALA A 912 -37.41 -23.70 -4.09
CA ALA A 912 -36.89 -24.74 -3.19
C ALA A 912 -36.08 -25.76 -4.01
N ALA A 913 -35.05 -26.36 -3.41
CA ALA A 913 -34.18 -27.34 -4.05
C ALA A 913 -35.00 -28.40 -4.83
N ASN A 914 -34.83 -28.45 -6.15
CA ASN A 914 -35.52 -29.41 -7.00
C ASN A 914 -34.57 -30.59 -7.24
N VAL A 915 -34.89 -31.75 -6.67
CA VAL A 915 -34.27 -33.04 -7.02
C VAL A 915 -35.09 -33.65 -8.16
N LEU A 916 -34.48 -33.77 -9.34
CA LEU A 916 -35.08 -34.43 -10.50
C LEU A 916 -34.56 -35.87 -10.60
N HIS A 917 -35.48 -36.83 -10.47
CA HIS A 917 -35.19 -38.25 -10.67
C HIS A 917 -35.58 -38.69 -12.08
N GLY A 918 -34.72 -39.45 -12.76
CA GLY A 918 -35.04 -40.07 -14.04
C GLY A 918 -34.25 -41.34 -14.27
N ALA A 919 -34.72 -42.20 -15.19
CA ALA A 919 -34.04 -43.42 -15.57
C ALA A 919 -33.68 -43.38 -17.05
N ALA A 920 -32.39 -43.57 -17.38
CA ALA A 920 -31.92 -43.78 -18.74
C ALA A 920 -30.93 -44.95 -18.75
N PRO A 921 -31.13 -46.01 -19.55
CA PRO A 921 -30.20 -47.13 -19.63
C PRO A 921 -28.77 -46.66 -19.95
N LEU A 922 -27.73 -47.27 -19.36
CA LEU A 922 -26.34 -46.86 -19.67
C LEU A 922 -25.95 -47.17 -21.12
N ASP A 923 -26.58 -48.15 -21.77
CA ASP A 923 -26.32 -48.55 -23.17
C ASP A 923 -24.83 -48.68 -23.51
N GLY A 924 -24.03 -49.24 -22.59
CA GLY A 924 -22.58 -49.41 -22.78
C GLY A 924 -21.73 -48.15 -22.53
N ALA A 925 -22.32 -47.09 -21.97
CA ALA A 925 -21.60 -45.89 -21.55
C ALA A 925 -20.75 -46.16 -20.30
N ALA A 926 -19.48 -45.79 -20.37
CA ALA A 926 -18.54 -45.81 -19.26
C ALA A 926 -18.50 -44.46 -18.52
N LYS A 927 -18.92 -43.38 -19.18
CA LYS A 927 -18.92 -42.01 -18.62
C LYS A 927 -20.17 -41.26 -19.02
N VAL A 928 -20.75 -40.48 -18.12
CA VAL A 928 -21.87 -39.58 -18.38
C VAL A 928 -21.47 -38.17 -17.95
N LYS A 929 -21.68 -37.16 -18.80
CA LYS A 929 -21.46 -35.74 -18.46
C LYS A 929 -22.76 -34.96 -18.45
N LEU A 930 -22.96 -34.14 -17.43
CA LEU A 930 -24.07 -33.21 -17.32
C LEU A 930 -23.60 -31.80 -17.71
N PHE A 931 -24.39 -31.15 -18.55
CA PHE A 931 -24.26 -29.75 -18.93
C PHE A 931 -25.54 -29.01 -18.54
N ALA A 932 -25.41 -27.83 -17.92
CA ALA A 932 -26.54 -26.93 -17.67
C ALA A 932 -26.29 -25.59 -18.34
N VAL A 933 -27.23 -25.16 -19.18
CA VAL A 933 -27.17 -23.89 -19.91
C VAL A 933 -28.47 -23.12 -19.72
N GLU A 934 -28.43 -21.80 -19.82
CA GLU A 934 -29.65 -20.98 -19.70
C GLU A 934 -30.72 -21.42 -20.70
N SER A 935 -30.29 -21.70 -21.94
CA SER A 935 -31.09 -22.36 -22.95
C SER A 935 -30.18 -23.03 -23.99
N PHE A 936 -30.63 -24.06 -24.69
CA PHE A 936 -29.91 -24.62 -25.85
C PHE A 936 -29.84 -23.66 -27.04
N SER A 937 -30.55 -22.53 -26.97
CA SER A 937 -30.46 -21.47 -27.98
C SER A 937 -29.33 -20.49 -27.67
N SER A 938 -29.14 -20.13 -26.40
CA SER A 938 -28.07 -19.22 -25.94
C SER A 938 -26.75 -19.96 -25.70
N MET A 939 -26.81 -21.24 -25.31
CA MET A 939 -25.65 -22.06 -24.94
C MET A 939 -24.78 -21.46 -23.83
N LEU A 940 -25.31 -20.50 -23.07
CA LEU A 940 -24.62 -19.85 -21.96
C LEU A 940 -24.56 -20.82 -20.76
N PRO A 941 -23.36 -21.26 -20.33
CA PRO A 941 -23.21 -22.23 -19.26
C PRO A 941 -23.64 -21.61 -17.91
N CYS A 942 -24.43 -22.36 -17.14
CA CYS A 942 -24.84 -21.95 -15.79
C CYS A 942 -23.94 -22.57 -14.70
N CYS A 943 -23.07 -23.50 -15.06
CA CYS A 943 -22.09 -24.16 -14.19
C CYS A 943 -21.06 -24.94 -15.02
N ASP A 944 -19.94 -25.32 -14.41
CA ASP A 944 -19.03 -26.31 -14.97
C ASP A 944 -19.71 -27.68 -15.15
N SER A 945 -19.34 -28.41 -16.20
CA SER A 945 -19.92 -29.72 -16.50
C SER A 945 -19.56 -30.74 -15.42
N LYS A 946 -20.53 -31.56 -14.99
CA LYS A 946 -20.28 -32.65 -14.03
C LYS A 946 -20.12 -33.98 -14.75
N THR A 947 -19.24 -34.84 -14.26
CA THR A 947 -19.02 -36.18 -14.82
C THR A 947 -19.40 -37.24 -13.78
N ALA A 948 -20.10 -38.28 -14.21
CA ALA A 948 -20.26 -39.52 -13.47
C ALA A 948 -19.70 -40.69 -14.27
N LEU A 949 -19.07 -41.63 -13.56
CA LEU A 949 -18.46 -42.83 -14.14
C LEU A 949 -19.35 -44.04 -13.87
N SER A 950 -19.44 -44.92 -14.86
CA SER A 950 -20.17 -46.17 -14.76
C SER A 950 -19.17 -47.33 -14.70
N PHE A 951 -19.32 -48.20 -13.71
CA PHE A 951 -18.42 -49.31 -13.45
C PHE A 951 -19.11 -50.67 -13.61
N PRO A 952 -18.42 -51.68 -14.16
CA PRO A 952 -18.98 -53.02 -14.29
C PRO A 952 -19.20 -53.67 -12.91
N LYS A 953 -20.37 -54.30 -12.74
CA LYS A 953 -20.74 -54.99 -11.49
C LYS A 953 -19.87 -56.24 -11.26
N ASN A 954 -19.20 -56.31 -10.11
CA ASN A 954 -18.45 -57.47 -9.64
C ASN A 954 -19.03 -57.99 -8.32
N ASN A 955 -19.84 -59.06 -8.40
CA ASN A 955 -20.53 -59.65 -7.23
C ASN A 955 -19.65 -60.58 -6.39
N ALA A 956 -18.46 -60.91 -6.87
CA ALA A 956 -17.57 -61.89 -6.25
C ALA A 956 -16.10 -61.41 -6.27
N PRO A 957 -15.80 -60.21 -5.72
CA PRO A 957 -14.51 -59.53 -5.91
C PRO A 957 -13.30 -60.26 -5.32
N PHE A 958 -13.51 -61.17 -4.36
CA PHE A 958 -12.46 -61.89 -3.62
C PHE A 958 -12.61 -63.43 -3.68
N ASP A 959 -13.31 -63.96 -4.68
CA ASP A 959 -13.41 -65.39 -4.89
C ASP A 959 -12.03 -66.02 -5.13
N GLY A 960 -11.81 -67.20 -4.52
CA GLY A 960 -10.51 -67.90 -4.58
C GLY A 960 -9.40 -67.34 -3.68
N GLN A 961 -9.65 -66.29 -2.90
CA GLN A 961 -8.70 -65.76 -1.92
C GLN A 961 -8.94 -66.32 -0.50
N GLU A 962 -7.86 -66.72 0.20
CA GLU A 962 -7.92 -67.16 1.61
C GLU A 962 -7.76 -66.01 2.61
N GLN A 963 -7.14 -64.91 2.16
CA GLN A 963 -6.91 -63.68 2.94
C GLN A 963 -7.31 -62.46 2.10
N ILE A 964 -7.92 -61.47 2.74
CA ILE A 964 -8.26 -60.17 2.15
C ILE A 964 -7.55 -59.08 2.96
N THR A 965 -6.81 -58.21 2.29
CA THR A 965 -6.16 -57.05 2.90
C THR A 965 -6.92 -55.76 2.56
N VAL A 966 -7.55 -55.14 3.55
CA VAL A 966 -8.30 -53.88 3.40
C VAL A 966 -7.44 -52.73 3.93
N ALA A 967 -7.17 -51.74 3.08
CA ALA A 967 -6.38 -50.58 3.46
C ALA A 967 -7.22 -49.30 3.45
N PHE A 968 -7.01 -48.48 4.47
CA PHE A 968 -7.57 -47.14 4.59
C PHE A 968 -6.42 -46.15 4.53
N LEU A 969 -6.43 -45.27 3.54
CA LEU A 969 -5.39 -44.29 3.29
C LEU A 969 -6.06 -42.93 3.21
N GLY A 970 -6.03 -42.18 4.30
CA GLY A 970 -6.78 -40.92 4.38
C GLY A 970 -6.33 -40.00 5.49
N GLY A 971 -7.04 -38.89 5.62
CA GLY A 971 -6.79 -37.85 6.60
C GLY A 971 -7.64 -37.97 7.87
N SER A 972 -7.91 -36.84 8.50
CA SER A 972 -8.53 -36.77 9.82
C SER A 972 -9.96 -37.31 9.89
N PRO A 973 -10.85 -37.12 8.88
CA PRO A 973 -12.18 -37.71 8.93
C PRO A 973 -12.11 -39.24 8.90
N MET A 974 -11.18 -39.82 8.15
CA MET A 974 -11.01 -41.27 8.03
C MET A 974 -10.47 -41.91 9.31
N CYS A 975 -9.57 -41.22 10.00
CA CYS A 975 -8.97 -41.72 11.24
C CYS A 975 -9.92 -41.63 12.46
N GLY A 976 -11.05 -40.92 12.34
CA GLY A 976 -12.04 -40.78 13.40
C GLY A 976 -11.77 -39.63 14.38
N LYS A 977 -11.06 -38.58 13.93
CA LYS A 977 -10.83 -37.39 14.75
C LYS A 977 -12.16 -36.82 15.25
N GLY A 978 -12.21 -36.47 16.54
CA GLY A 978 -13.44 -36.00 17.20
C GLY A 978 -14.22 -37.10 17.94
N LEU A 979 -13.90 -38.38 17.72
CA LEU A 979 -14.49 -39.49 18.48
C LEU A 979 -13.70 -39.82 19.75
N TYR A 980 -14.42 -40.31 20.76
CA TYR A 980 -13.80 -40.83 21.98
C TYR A 980 -13.08 -42.18 21.77
N ALA A 981 -13.60 -43.03 20.89
CA ALA A 981 -13.09 -44.37 20.59
C ALA A 981 -13.05 -44.63 19.06
N PRO A 982 -12.21 -43.89 18.30
CA PRO A 982 -12.18 -43.94 16.84
C PRO A 982 -11.92 -45.34 16.27
N GLU A 983 -11.19 -46.19 17.00
CA GLU A 983 -10.89 -47.58 16.63
C GLU A 983 -12.12 -48.50 16.58
N THR A 984 -13.25 -48.06 17.15
CA THR A 984 -14.53 -48.80 17.12
C THR A 984 -15.70 -47.99 16.58
N ALA A 985 -15.57 -46.66 16.48
CA ALA A 985 -16.67 -45.77 16.14
C ALA A 985 -16.44 -44.92 14.88
N SER A 986 -15.25 -44.97 14.26
CA SER A 986 -15.02 -44.29 12.98
C SER A 986 -15.64 -45.05 11.82
N TYR A 987 -15.83 -44.37 10.68
CA TYR A 987 -16.41 -45.02 9.50
C TYR A 987 -15.46 -46.07 8.91
N SER A 988 -14.13 -45.92 9.07
CA SER A 988 -13.16 -46.94 8.69
C SER A 988 -13.22 -48.17 9.61
N ALA A 989 -13.52 -47.98 10.91
CA ALA A 989 -13.79 -49.09 11.83
C ALA A 989 -15.07 -49.86 11.45
N PHE A 990 -16.17 -49.17 11.14
CA PHE A 990 -17.40 -49.81 10.69
C PHE A 990 -17.24 -50.57 9.36
N ILE A 991 -16.47 -50.01 8.40
CA ILE A 991 -16.15 -50.74 7.16
C ILE A 991 -15.28 -51.96 7.47
N SER A 992 -14.33 -51.86 8.40
CA SER A 992 -13.51 -53.00 8.81
C SER A 992 -14.35 -54.14 9.39
N GLU A 993 -15.32 -53.82 10.24
CA GLU A 993 -16.31 -54.77 10.79
C GLU A 993 -17.15 -55.39 9.67
N TYR A 994 -17.65 -54.58 8.74
CA TYR A 994 -18.38 -55.07 7.57
C TYR A 994 -17.60 -56.11 6.76
N PHE A 995 -16.29 -55.90 6.52
CA PHE A 995 -15.45 -56.89 5.83
C PHE A 995 -15.26 -58.16 6.66
N GLN A 996 -15.08 -58.04 7.98
CA GLN A 996 -14.96 -59.18 8.89
C GLN A 996 -16.24 -60.03 8.93
N ASP A 997 -17.40 -59.39 8.95
CA ASP A 997 -18.69 -60.08 8.97
C ASP A 997 -19.05 -60.68 7.61
N THR A 998 -18.90 -59.91 6.55
CA THR A 998 -19.26 -60.32 5.18
C THR A 998 -18.37 -61.47 4.70
N TYR A 999 -17.10 -61.45 5.07
CA TYR A 999 -16.10 -62.45 4.68
C TYR A 999 -15.57 -63.23 5.88
N TYR A 1000 -16.45 -63.57 6.83
CA TYR A 1000 -16.11 -64.27 8.08
C TYR A 1000 -15.35 -65.61 7.89
N ASN A 1001 -15.43 -66.19 6.70
CA ASN A 1001 -14.75 -67.44 6.34
C ASN A 1001 -13.33 -67.23 5.78
N LYS A 1002 -12.85 -65.99 5.68
CA LYS A 1002 -11.52 -65.61 5.18
C LYS A 1002 -10.74 -64.89 6.29
N THR A 1003 -9.42 -64.82 6.14
CA THR A 1003 -8.59 -64.00 7.03
C THR A 1003 -8.65 -62.55 6.58
N ILE A 1004 -9.14 -61.64 7.43
CA ILE A 1004 -9.21 -60.20 7.11
C ILE A 1004 -8.06 -59.46 7.78
N GLN A 1005 -7.21 -58.85 6.97
CA GLN A 1005 -6.13 -57.98 7.42
C GLN A 1005 -6.52 -56.52 7.18
N ILE A 1006 -6.61 -55.74 8.26
CA ILE A 1006 -6.86 -54.31 8.17
C ILE A 1006 -5.52 -53.56 8.22
N VAL A 1007 -5.32 -52.66 7.27
CA VAL A 1007 -4.17 -51.76 7.18
C VAL A 1007 -4.69 -50.34 7.38
N GLN A 1008 -4.64 -49.86 8.63
CA GLN A 1008 -5.01 -48.49 8.95
C GLN A 1008 -3.82 -47.57 8.68
N SER A 1009 -3.91 -46.83 7.60
CA SER A 1009 -2.99 -45.75 7.23
C SER A 1009 -3.80 -44.46 7.04
N ALA A 1010 -4.83 -44.24 7.86
CA ALA A 1010 -5.45 -42.93 8.00
C ALA A 1010 -4.79 -42.20 9.17
N LYS A 1011 -4.45 -40.93 8.99
CA LYS A 1011 -3.79 -40.13 10.03
C LYS A 1011 -4.38 -38.72 10.08
N ASP A 1012 -4.58 -38.24 11.29
CA ASP A 1012 -5.05 -36.88 11.57
C ASP A 1012 -4.17 -35.82 10.87
N GLY A 1013 -4.80 -34.80 10.30
CA GLY A 1013 -4.16 -33.70 9.57
C GLY A 1013 -3.31 -34.11 8.37
N SER A 1014 -3.57 -35.27 7.74
CA SER A 1014 -2.77 -35.74 6.60
C SER A 1014 -3.44 -35.39 5.27
N THR A 1015 -2.68 -34.76 4.37
CA THR A 1015 -3.08 -34.48 2.98
C THR A 1015 -2.74 -35.65 2.04
N THR A 1016 -3.14 -35.57 0.76
CA THR A 1016 -2.72 -36.52 -0.28
C THR A 1016 -1.20 -36.63 -0.36
N ALA A 1017 -0.46 -35.53 -0.22
CA ALA A 1017 1.01 -35.55 -0.26
C ALA A 1017 1.59 -36.42 0.88
N ASP A 1018 1.04 -36.30 2.10
CA ASP A 1018 1.40 -37.16 3.24
C ASP A 1018 0.96 -38.61 3.06
N GLY A 1019 -0.19 -38.79 2.41
CA GLY A 1019 -0.70 -40.08 1.96
C GLY A 1019 0.24 -40.78 0.99
N LEU A 1020 0.80 -40.05 0.03
CA LEU A 1020 1.73 -40.57 -0.97
C LEU A 1020 2.97 -41.20 -0.32
N LEU A 1021 3.56 -40.53 0.67
CA LEU A 1021 4.72 -41.05 1.40
C LEU A 1021 4.46 -42.41 2.06
N ARG A 1022 3.22 -42.63 2.53
CA ARG A 1022 2.79 -43.86 3.18
C ARG A 1022 2.18 -44.86 2.19
N THR A 1023 1.97 -44.45 0.95
CA THR A 1023 1.39 -45.32 -0.09
C THR A 1023 2.33 -46.46 -0.42
N ALA A 1024 3.64 -46.25 -0.39
CA ALA A 1024 4.62 -47.33 -0.56
C ALA A 1024 4.49 -48.41 0.52
N ASP A 1025 4.32 -48.02 1.79
CA ASP A 1025 4.12 -48.94 2.90
C ASP A 1025 2.79 -49.70 2.78
N VAL A 1026 1.73 -49.01 2.35
CA VAL A 1026 0.43 -49.64 2.06
C VAL A 1026 0.57 -50.61 0.89
N ALA A 1027 1.19 -50.22 -0.22
CA ALA A 1027 1.44 -51.06 -1.39
C ALA A 1027 2.27 -52.30 -1.03
N ALA A 1028 3.24 -52.17 -0.12
CA ALA A 1028 4.04 -53.27 0.38
C ALA A 1028 3.23 -54.32 1.17
N ARG A 1029 2.04 -53.95 1.69
CA ARG A 1029 1.09 -54.91 2.29
C ARG A 1029 0.21 -55.64 1.28
N GLN A 1030 0.39 -55.36 -0.02
CA GLN A 1030 -0.37 -55.95 -1.13
C GLN A 1030 -1.89 -55.93 -0.89
N PRO A 1031 -2.48 -54.73 -0.76
CA PRO A 1031 -3.90 -54.60 -0.46
C PRO A 1031 -4.77 -55.22 -1.56
N ASP A 1032 -5.94 -55.69 -1.16
CA ASP A 1032 -7.03 -56.12 -2.04
C ASP A 1032 -7.95 -54.97 -2.42
N VAL A 1033 -8.21 -54.09 -1.44
CA VAL A 1033 -9.03 -52.90 -1.60
C VAL A 1033 -8.41 -51.76 -0.81
N VAL A 1034 -8.39 -50.56 -1.40
CA VAL A 1034 -7.86 -49.34 -0.80
C VAL A 1034 -8.93 -48.27 -0.87
N PHE A 1035 -9.31 -47.74 0.29
CA PHE A 1035 -10.13 -46.54 0.40
C PHE A 1035 -9.23 -45.33 0.56
N ILE A 1036 -9.46 -44.30 -0.25
CA ILE A 1036 -8.69 -43.06 -0.25
C ILE A 1036 -9.61 -41.90 0.08
N ASP A 1037 -9.33 -41.17 1.16
CA ASP A 1037 -10.09 -39.98 1.57
C ASP A 1037 -9.14 -38.90 2.07
N PHE A 1038 -8.82 -37.95 1.19
CA PHE A 1038 -8.04 -36.76 1.52
C PHE A 1038 -8.74 -35.49 1.04
N SER A 1039 -9.95 -35.56 0.49
CA SER A 1039 -10.51 -34.39 -0.21
C SER A 1039 -10.86 -33.23 0.71
N ALA A 1040 -11.24 -33.53 1.97
CA ALA A 1040 -11.47 -32.51 2.98
C ALA A 1040 -10.15 -31.95 3.51
N ASP A 1041 -9.17 -32.82 3.78
CA ASP A 1041 -7.83 -32.46 4.24
C ASP A 1041 -7.02 -31.66 3.19
N ASP A 1042 -7.25 -31.94 1.90
CA ASP A 1042 -6.60 -31.24 0.79
C ASP A 1042 -7.22 -29.87 0.51
N GLY A 1043 -8.33 -29.48 1.13
CA GLY A 1043 -8.86 -28.12 1.04
C GLY A 1043 -9.19 -27.61 -0.38
N GLY A 1044 -9.31 -28.48 -1.39
CA GLY A 1044 -9.52 -28.09 -2.79
C GLY A 1044 -8.24 -27.76 -3.58
N LEU A 1045 -7.06 -28.11 -3.05
CA LEU A 1045 -5.74 -28.02 -3.70
C LEU A 1045 -5.57 -29.00 -4.86
N ASP A 1046 -4.74 -28.65 -5.85
CA ASP A 1046 -4.49 -29.47 -7.04
C ASP A 1046 -3.52 -30.63 -6.80
N MET A 1047 -3.97 -31.65 -6.09
CA MET A 1047 -3.18 -32.84 -5.76
C MET A 1047 -3.18 -33.90 -6.89
N ARG A 1048 -3.42 -33.49 -8.15
CA ARG A 1048 -3.59 -34.46 -9.26
C ARG A 1048 -2.32 -35.26 -9.54
N SER A 1049 -1.13 -34.69 -9.35
CA SER A 1049 0.13 -35.39 -9.62
C SER A 1049 0.38 -36.48 -8.58
N GLU A 1050 0.20 -36.13 -7.31
CA GLU A 1050 0.42 -36.97 -6.14
C GLU A 1050 -0.62 -38.10 -6.13
N LEU A 1051 -1.89 -37.79 -6.38
CA LEU A 1051 -2.94 -38.80 -6.53
C LEU A 1051 -2.64 -39.76 -7.70
N ARG A 1052 -2.14 -39.26 -8.85
CA ARG A 1052 -1.72 -40.13 -9.96
C ARG A 1052 -0.59 -41.05 -9.51
N GLU A 1053 0.40 -40.53 -8.81
CA GLU A 1053 1.53 -41.31 -8.32
C GLU A 1053 1.09 -42.34 -7.29
N MET A 1054 0.21 -41.99 -6.36
CA MET A 1054 -0.39 -42.91 -5.40
C MET A 1054 -1.09 -44.07 -6.09
N VAL A 1055 -1.96 -43.76 -7.05
CA VAL A 1055 -2.67 -44.77 -7.86
C VAL A 1055 -1.67 -45.64 -8.61
N ASN A 1056 -0.65 -45.05 -9.22
CA ASN A 1056 0.40 -45.79 -9.94
C ASN A 1056 1.21 -46.70 -9.01
N LEU A 1057 1.57 -46.26 -7.80
CA LEU A 1057 2.30 -47.07 -6.82
C LEU A 1057 1.46 -48.25 -6.34
N LEU A 1058 0.18 -48.03 -6.06
CA LEU A 1058 -0.75 -49.11 -5.72
C LEU A 1058 -0.92 -50.09 -6.89
N CYS A 1059 -0.93 -49.59 -8.14
CA CYS A 1059 -1.00 -50.41 -9.34
C CYS A 1059 0.33 -51.08 -9.74
N ALA A 1060 1.47 -50.63 -9.21
CA ALA A 1060 2.79 -51.17 -9.52
C ALA A 1060 3.09 -52.48 -8.78
N GLY A 1061 2.31 -52.82 -7.74
CA GLY A 1061 2.43 -54.10 -7.03
C GLY A 1061 2.06 -55.30 -7.89
N GLU A 1062 2.53 -56.49 -7.51
CA GLU A 1062 2.15 -57.76 -8.18
C GLU A 1062 0.62 -57.99 -8.19
N LYS A 1063 -0.06 -57.41 -7.20
CA LYS A 1063 -1.51 -57.44 -7.03
C LYS A 1063 -2.06 -56.02 -7.15
N ILE A 1064 -2.81 -55.75 -8.22
CA ILE A 1064 -3.52 -54.47 -8.40
C ILE A 1064 -4.80 -54.48 -7.55
N PRO A 1065 -4.93 -53.59 -6.55
CA PRO A 1065 -6.10 -53.50 -5.67
C PRO A 1065 -7.31 -52.88 -6.39
N TYR A 1066 -8.50 -53.06 -5.80
CA TYR A 1066 -9.62 -52.15 -6.05
C TYR A 1066 -9.33 -50.83 -5.32
N ILE A 1067 -9.49 -49.69 -5.99
CA ILE A 1067 -9.28 -48.36 -5.38
C ILE A 1067 -10.63 -47.63 -5.37
N ILE A 1068 -10.98 -47.00 -4.25
CA ILE A 1068 -12.21 -46.23 -4.12
C ILE A 1068 -11.87 -44.89 -3.47
N PHE A 1069 -12.22 -43.80 -4.14
CA PHE A 1069 -12.09 -42.45 -3.59
C PHE A 1069 -13.35 -42.11 -2.80
N LEU A 1070 -13.19 -41.55 -1.61
CA LEU A 1070 -14.24 -41.08 -0.72
C LEU A 1070 -14.06 -39.58 -0.52
N TYR A 1071 -15.17 -38.85 -0.43
CA TYR A 1071 -15.13 -37.40 -0.23
C TYR A 1071 -15.92 -36.96 1.01
N ALA A 1072 -15.22 -36.79 2.13
CA ALA A 1072 -15.81 -36.28 3.38
C ALA A 1072 -16.41 -34.86 3.23
N ALA A 1073 -17.35 -34.53 4.12
CA ALA A 1073 -18.07 -33.25 4.16
C ALA A 1073 -17.32 -32.20 4.99
N ASP A 1074 -17.49 -30.94 4.63
CA ASP A 1074 -17.32 -29.79 5.50
C ASP A 1074 -18.70 -29.21 5.90
N ARG A 1075 -18.73 -28.24 6.81
CA ARG A 1075 -19.95 -27.55 7.26
C ARG A 1075 -20.73 -26.91 6.11
N GLY A 1076 -20.02 -26.41 5.10
CA GLY A 1076 -20.59 -25.75 3.93
C GLY A 1076 -21.11 -26.70 2.86
N TYR A 1077 -20.90 -28.02 2.99
CA TYR A 1077 -21.05 -28.99 1.91
C TYR A 1077 -20.34 -28.55 0.62
N THR A 1078 -19.21 -27.88 0.77
CA THR A 1078 -18.36 -27.41 -0.31
C THR A 1078 -17.75 -28.63 -0.99
N ASN A 1079 -17.96 -28.75 -2.29
CA ASN A 1079 -17.36 -29.84 -3.06
C ASN A 1079 -15.86 -29.53 -3.29
N LEU A 1080 -15.01 -30.01 -2.38
CA LEU A 1080 -13.55 -29.87 -2.44
C LEU A 1080 -12.87 -30.96 -3.29
N SER A 1081 -13.65 -31.88 -3.89
CA SER A 1081 -13.12 -33.08 -4.58
C SER A 1081 -12.71 -32.87 -6.04
N ARG A 1082 -12.77 -31.64 -6.60
CA ARG A 1082 -12.62 -31.40 -8.06
C ARG A 1082 -11.40 -32.06 -8.70
N TYR A 1083 -10.25 -32.01 -8.01
CA TYR A 1083 -8.98 -32.54 -8.51
C TYR A 1083 -8.88 -34.05 -8.32
N HIS A 1084 -9.40 -34.56 -7.21
CA HIS A 1084 -9.59 -35.99 -6.97
C HIS A 1084 -10.47 -36.61 -8.06
N SER A 1085 -11.57 -35.95 -8.41
CA SER A 1085 -12.46 -36.38 -9.49
C SER A 1085 -11.75 -36.44 -10.84
N LEU A 1086 -10.86 -35.50 -11.16
CA LEU A 1086 -10.12 -35.53 -12.42
C LEU A 1086 -9.18 -36.74 -12.52
N VAL A 1087 -8.49 -37.10 -11.42
CA VAL A 1087 -7.64 -38.31 -11.39
C VAL A 1087 -8.48 -39.57 -11.41
N ALA A 1088 -9.59 -39.59 -10.66
CA ALA A 1088 -10.50 -40.72 -10.66
C ALA A 1088 -11.13 -40.93 -12.05
N GLU A 1089 -11.45 -39.87 -12.80
CA GLU A 1089 -11.86 -39.95 -14.20
C GLU A 1089 -10.76 -40.51 -15.11
N GLU A 1090 -9.51 -40.07 -14.91
CA GLU A 1090 -8.35 -40.51 -15.69
C GLU A 1090 -8.10 -42.02 -15.56
N PHE A 1091 -8.08 -42.53 -14.33
CA PHE A 1091 -7.86 -43.95 -14.06
C PHE A 1091 -9.13 -44.78 -13.99
N SER A 1092 -10.31 -44.21 -14.23
CA SER A 1092 -11.59 -44.92 -14.05
C SER A 1092 -11.72 -45.55 -12.64
N ILE A 1093 -11.52 -44.73 -11.61
CA ILE A 1093 -11.63 -45.10 -10.19
C ILE A 1093 -13.03 -44.72 -9.68
N PRO A 1094 -13.72 -45.64 -8.96
CA PRO A 1094 -14.97 -45.34 -8.27
C PRO A 1094 -14.85 -44.24 -7.21
N GLN A 1095 -15.87 -43.37 -7.15
CA GLN A 1095 -15.91 -42.21 -6.25
C GLN A 1095 -17.21 -42.24 -5.42
N ILE A 1096 -17.12 -42.00 -4.12
CA ILE A 1096 -18.27 -41.92 -3.20
C ILE A 1096 -18.30 -40.54 -2.54
N ASP A 1097 -19.35 -39.78 -2.81
CA ASP A 1097 -19.58 -38.45 -2.24
C ASP A 1097 -20.27 -38.54 -0.87
N LEU A 1098 -19.47 -38.48 0.21
CA LEU A 1098 -19.98 -38.53 1.58
C LEU A 1098 -20.57 -37.18 2.01
N SER A 1099 -20.03 -36.08 1.45
CA SER A 1099 -20.59 -34.72 1.61
C SER A 1099 -22.03 -34.64 1.12
N GLY A 1100 -22.29 -35.11 -0.11
CA GLY A 1100 -23.64 -35.18 -0.66
C GLY A 1100 -24.58 -36.10 0.12
N ALA A 1101 -24.08 -37.24 0.60
CA ALA A 1101 -24.86 -38.18 1.40
C ALA A 1101 -25.31 -37.58 2.75
N LEU A 1102 -24.39 -36.90 3.45
CA LEU A 1102 -24.70 -36.23 4.70
C LEU A 1102 -25.67 -35.07 4.49
N ARG A 1103 -25.47 -34.28 3.43
CA ARG A 1103 -26.37 -33.20 3.05
C ARG A 1103 -27.80 -33.69 2.80
N THR A 1104 -27.94 -34.83 2.11
CA THR A 1104 -29.24 -35.44 1.85
C THR A 1104 -29.90 -35.93 3.13
N HIS A 1105 -29.13 -36.58 4.01
CA HIS A 1105 -29.62 -37.05 5.31
C HIS A 1105 -30.18 -35.91 6.17
N LEU A 1106 -29.55 -34.72 6.08
CA LEU A 1106 -29.93 -33.53 6.83
C LEU A 1106 -30.87 -32.58 6.08
N ASN A 1107 -31.32 -32.96 4.88
CA ASN A 1107 -32.13 -32.09 4.01
C ASN A 1107 -31.53 -30.69 3.81
N GLY A 1108 -30.19 -30.61 3.75
CA GLY A 1108 -29.42 -29.38 3.58
C GLY A 1108 -29.25 -28.51 4.83
N SER A 1109 -29.73 -28.93 6.01
CA SER A 1109 -29.45 -28.24 7.28
C SER A 1109 -27.95 -28.23 7.60
N ASP A 1110 -27.51 -27.23 8.35
CA ASP A 1110 -26.12 -27.08 8.80
C ASP A 1110 -25.69 -28.29 9.66
N ALA A 1111 -24.71 -29.06 9.19
CA ALA A 1111 -24.33 -30.33 9.80
C ALA A 1111 -23.73 -30.20 11.21
N VAL A 1112 -23.11 -29.05 11.50
CA VAL A 1112 -22.60 -28.73 12.84
C VAL A 1112 -23.75 -28.45 13.80
N SER A 1113 -24.72 -27.63 13.39
CA SER A 1113 -25.89 -27.28 14.21
C SER A 1113 -26.77 -28.49 14.51
N GLU A 1114 -26.89 -29.43 13.57
CA GLU A 1114 -27.62 -30.69 13.76
C GLU A 1114 -26.81 -31.76 14.51
N GLY A 1115 -25.54 -31.49 14.84
CA GLY A 1115 -24.67 -32.36 15.63
C GLY A 1115 -24.10 -33.56 14.87
N TYR A 1116 -24.08 -33.53 13.53
CA TYR A 1116 -23.51 -34.59 12.69
C TYR A 1116 -22.05 -34.34 12.31
N LEU A 1117 -21.60 -33.10 12.39
CA LEU A 1117 -20.19 -32.76 12.49
C LEU A 1117 -19.92 -32.20 13.88
N TYR A 1118 -18.82 -32.62 14.50
CA TYR A 1118 -18.35 -32.10 15.79
C TYR A 1118 -17.78 -30.68 15.64
N ASP A 1119 -17.15 -30.41 14.51
CA ASP A 1119 -16.64 -29.10 14.09
C ASP A 1119 -16.89 -28.90 12.58
N GLU A 1120 -16.15 -28.02 11.94
CA GLU A 1120 -16.35 -27.68 10.54
C GLU A 1120 -16.10 -28.84 9.54
N ILE A 1121 -15.41 -29.92 9.92
CA ILE A 1121 -15.03 -31.01 8.98
C ILE A 1121 -15.10 -32.42 9.58
N HIS A 1122 -15.01 -32.57 10.90
CA HIS A 1122 -14.92 -33.87 11.54
C HIS A 1122 -16.31 -34.41 11.87
N PRO A 1123 -16.69 -35.59 11.36
CA PRO A 1123 -17.98 -36.19 11.69
C PRO A 1123 -18.07 -36.55 13.17
N SER A 1124 -19.24 -36.28 13.76
CA SER A 1124 -19.59 -36.83 15.07
C SER A 1124 -19.85 -38.34 14.96
N ALA A 1125 -20.19 -38.99 16.08
CA ALA A 1125 -20.57 -40.41 16.06
C ALA A 1125 -21.72 -40.68 15.07
N GLU A 1126 -22.69 -39.78 15.01
CA GLU A 1126 -23.83 -39.82 14.09
C GLU A 1126 -23.41 -39.60 12.64
N GLY A 1127 -22.51 -38.64 12.37
CA GLY A 1127 -21.95 -38.41 11.03
C GLY A 1127 -21.17 -39.61 10.49
N HIS A 1128 -20.37 -40.25 11.35
CA HIS A 1128 -19.62 -41.46 11.01
C HIS A 1128 -20.52 -42.63 10.60
N ILE A 1129 -21.68 -42.79 11.26
CA ILE A 1129 -22.68 -43.81 10.89
C ILE A 1129 -23.21 -43.53 9.48
N VAL A 1130 -23.55 -42.28 9.15
CA VAL A 1130 -24.03 -41.91 7.80
C VAL A 1130 -22.99 -42.22 6.72
N TYR A 1131 -21.72 -41.92 6.99
CA TYR A 1131 -20.62 -42.22 6.05
C TYR A 1131 -20.46 -43.72 5.85
N ALA A 1132 -20.40 -44.50 6.94
CA ALA A 1132 -20.25 -45.94 6.88
C ALA A 1132 -21.40 -46.61 6.12
N ASP A 1133 -22.64 -46.25 6.43
CA ASP A 1133 -23.85 -46.74 5.75
C ASP A 1133 -23.80 -46.45 4.25
N THR A 1134 -23.36 -45.25 3.87
CA THR A 1134 -23.25 -44.84 2.47
C THR A 1134 -22.23 -45.70 1.72
N ILE A 1135 -21.06 -45.92 2.32
CA ILE A 1135 -19.98 -46.71 1.73
C ILE A 1135 -20.37 -48.18 1.63
N ILE A 1136 -20.94 -48.76 2.69
CA ILE A 1136 -21.36 -50.17 2.72
C ILE A 1136 -22.43 -50.42 1.65
N ARG A 1137 -23.46 -49.57 1.56
CA ARG A 1137 -24.49 -49.69 0.52
C ARG A 1137 -23.89 -49.58 -0.88
N ALA A 1138 -22.87 -48.73 -1.08
CA ALA A 1138 -22.16 -48.65 -2.34
C ALA A 1138 -21.42 -49.96 -2.66
N LEU A 1139 -20.69 -50.54 -1.70
CA LEU A 1139 -19.96 -51.81 -1.86
C LEU A 1139 -20.91 -52.97 -2.20
N GLU A 1140 -22.07 -53.06 -1.54
CA GLU A 1140 -23.08 -54.10 -1.77
C GLU A 1140 -23.64 -54.11 -3.19
N THR A 1141 -23.57 -52.98 -3.90
CA THR A 1141 -23.99 -52.93 -5.32
C THR A 1141 -23.10 -53.78 -6.23
N GLY A 1142 -21.85 -54.03 -5.82
CA GLY A 1142 -20.80 -54.67 -6.62
C GLY A 1142 -20.12 -53.75 -7.64
N ASN A 1143 -20.61 -52.52 -7.83
CA ASN A 1143 -20.10 -51.60 -8.86
C ASN A 1143 -18.81 -50.88 -8.45
N TYR A 1144 -18.50 -50.85 -7.15
CA TYR A 1144 -17.34 -50.12 -6.64
C TYR A 1144 -16.08 -51.00 -6.54
N TYR A 1145 -16.18 -52.28 -6.89
CA TYR A 1145 -15.03 -53.18 -7.05
C TYR A 1145 -14.48 -53.12 -8.49
N CYS A 1146 -14.00 -51.94 -8.88
CA CYS A 1146 -13.36 -51.72 -10.18
C CYS A 1146 -11.86 -51.49 -10.00
N LYS A 1147 -11.06 -52.16 -10.82
CA LYS A 1147 -9.61 -51.92 -10.85
C LYS A 1147 -9.32 -50.65 -11.67
N PRO A 1148 -8.33 -49.84 -11.26
CA PRO A 1148 -7.90 -48.69 -12.05
C PRO A 1148 -7.44 -49.11 -13.44
N LYS A 1149 -7.69 -48.27 -14.43
CA LYS A 1149 -7.18 -48.40 -15.80
C LYS A 1149 -5.71 -47.98 -15.82
N THR A 1150 -4.82 -48.95 -15.95
CA THR A 1150 -3.39 -48.71 -16.18
C THR A 1150 -3.15 -48.50 -17.68
N ASN A 1151 -2.37 -47.48 -18.06
CA ASN A 1151 -1.94 -47.29 -19.45
C ASN A 1151 -0.90 -48.34 -19.88
#